data_AF-A7MRS9-F1
#
_entry.id   AF-A7MRS9-F1
#
_cell.length_a   1.000
_cell.length_b   1.000
_cell.length_c   1.000
_cell.angle_alpha   90.00
_cell.angle_beta   90.00
_cell.angle_gamma   90.00
#
_symmetry.space_group_name_H-M   'P 1'
#
loop_
_entity.id
_entity.type
_entity.pdbx_description
1 polymer ?
#
loop_
_entity_poly.entity_id
_entity_poly.type
_entity_poly.pdbx_seq_one_letter_code
_entity_poly.pdbx_strand_id
1 'polypeptide(L)'
;MFQISRKKTRTSMTALMLALLTGCNGASDDGNGPSDNSSTEPNPPSGASSILSAENTVNLSRNMSSSHVLLEGKIHSPSQDGSSIVSSVRPVTELESCKDISFDSTGYTVNFDDFVGVCVYKYDAENSNEPEQKASAYAISVAQKSIGSEVSFFTPISDTTLVGQPLTIDLKNDPSFVTQVPEGYTMDQEITLIGEGEATADKSAQTVTYNPTQEGGFAKIIYSYSNGSEVKLGYIAISVSSSPNTAPNAPKIDYSNDPLVEKVYVNEEREIDLSKYVSDDDGDALQLIYTDSWNAAVSPSDTADMNNLKLTFQTTKVGEHFVSYVISDHYGGYATGLIRIEVYDPESEPSWGNLQLDMKYYFAPLVKSEADAQGATYTSTHIDAQANNANVATFNLQQAKQLCTASGRLPTLDELNTLSKIGGVGPAVYDGWPVEIDYWALDGSDASIVNLTSGATGETPNAGGQYVTCVGEGGYLIDTAQSKLVAIGDGVDQASVAVKATFNGEPLEGIVVKATVTGSANLANTSLVTDAAGYAIFTILDTISEQVTFVTNIENSTSTRSAQLHFTGNPNTAELNLKALIDNQPLTGVNVFSAILQDAAGTPVAGQVIEYSQNPDLTYIPAEEQTNQDGSQQVSVQLKNPGSESYNYIVHAEYARPDGTITSDKLQMRFTANILNPYLESTKDLATPPDVNMVTAVFSSMPDPTNNSVTFEILTDNGEAVFSNGQRKIKIDANKVTKRATAEIKYVGSGGKPKGYLVDAYTEDGQRTAAVAQNFDPVVLGKQRMYKQIRIDEPKPFGYICPTRNSGWEGGAEPINIYDDLTEAGVRPKDVVAIGWKEEPGFTGNEPRHPVYGLSSPTRVSGNQGFQLWFNPRHEEWRSELAHELEYRICSKSRT
;
A
#
# COMPACT_ATOMS: atom_id res chain seq x y z
N MET A 1 72.64 -11.22 32.28
CA MET A 1 73.95 -11.91 32.41
C MET A 1 75.02 -10.84 32.21
N PHE A 2 75.75 -10.53 33.29
CA PHE A 2 76.98 -9.71 33.43
C PHE A 2 77.08 -8.35 32.71
N GLN A 3 77.51 -7.25 33.32
CA GLN A 3 77.82 -6.83 34.69
C GLN A 3 78.42 -5.41 34.53
N ILE A 4 78.15 -4.50 35.49
CA ILE A 4 79.15 -3.59 36.10
C ILE A 4 79.81 -2.54 35.16
N SER A 5 79.91 -1.25 35.46
CA SER A 5 79.86 -0.50 36.70
C SER A 5 80.46 0.88 36.42
N ARG A 6 79.93 1.90 37.10
CA ARG A 6 80.65 3.01 37.79
C ARG A 6 81.91 3.58 37.09
N LYS A 7 82.11 4.89 37.05
CA LYS A 7 82.08 5.84 38.18
C LYS A 7 82.57 7.17 37.62
N LYS A 8 82.03 8.27 38.17
CA LYS A 8 82.70 9.44 38.75
C LYS A 8 84.04 9.86 38.10
N THR A 9 84.34 11.15 37.96
CA THR A 9 84.33 12.15 39.03
C THR A 9 84.78 13.48 38.42
N ARG A 10 84.22 14.60 38.92
CA ARG A 10 84.87 15.87 39.32
C ARG A 10 85.97 16.41 38.38
N THR A 11 86.01 17.71 38.08
CA THR A 11 86.31 18.73 39.09
C THR A 11 86.08 20.12 38.49
N SER A 12 85.34 20.94 39.23
CA SER A 12 85.47 22.38 39.45
C SER A 12 86.61 23.11 38.74
N MET A 13 86.35 24.32 38.22
CA MET A 13 86.69 25.57 38.92
C MET A 13 86.24 26.84 38.16
N THR A 14 85.66 27.77 38.91
CA THR A 14 85.76 29.26 38.83
C THR A 14 85.59 29.94 37.47
N ALA A 15 84.50 30.67 37.28
CA ALA A 15 84.35 32.10 37.63
C ALA A 15 84.91 33.02 36.55
N LEU A 16 84.05 33.87 35.95
CA LEU A 16 83.94 35.29 36.25
C LEU A 16 82.88 35.93 35.33
N MET A 17 82.10 36.86 35.89
CA MET A 17 81.22 37.77 35.16
C MET A 17 81.95 38.49 34.02
N LEU A 18 81.27 38.84 32.93
CA LEU A 18 80.78 40.21 32.67
C LEU A 18 79.95 40.29 31.38
N ALA A 19 79.15 41.34 31.31
CA ALA A 19 77.98 41.55 30.50
C ALA A 19 78.24 42.01 29.05
N LEU A 20 77.22 41.74 28.22
CA LEU A 20 76.62 42.57 27.16
C LEU A 20 77.55 43.34 26.20
N LEU A 21 77.43 43.04 24.88
CA LEU A 21 76.94 43.99 23.85
C LEU A 21 76.94 43.34 22.45
N THR A 22 75.76 43.31 21.85
CA THR A 22 75.33 43.45 20.44
C THR A 22 76.37 43.56 19.31
N GLY A 23 76.11 42.89 18.17
CA GLY A 23 76.56 43.37 16.86
C GLY A 23 76.71 42.34 15.73
N CYS A 24 75.67 42.24 14.88
CA CYS A 24 75.59 41.91 13.45
C CYS A 24 76.83 41.41 12.62
N ASN A 25 76.62 40.27 11.94
CA ASN A 25 76.70 40.01 10.48
C ASN A 25 78.02 39.73 9.71
N GLY A 26 77.94 38.76 8.78
CA GLY A 26 78.77 38.57 7.55
C GLY A 26 80.04 37.71 7.70
N ALA A 27 80.10 36.47 7.20
CA ALA A 27 80.48 36.05 5.82
C ALA A 27 81.97 36.37 5.49
N SER A 28 82.87 35.53 4.97
CA SER A 28 82.78 34.27 4.21
C SER A 28 84.18 33.59 4.16
N ASP A 29 84.16 32.26 3.99
CA ASP A 29 84.98 31.38 3.13
C ASP A 29 86.48 31.00 3.29
N ASP A 30 86.67 29.73 2.90
CA ASP A 30 87.83 28.99 2.38
C ASP A 30 88.82 28.24 3.29
N GLY A 31 88.81 26.89 3.17
CA GLY A 31 89.85 26.02 3.77
C GLY A 31 89.68 24.49 3.68
N ASN A 32 89.39 23.95 2.50
CA ASN A 32 89.45 22.56 1.99
C ASN A 32 90.18 21.41 2.79
N GLY A 33 89.42 20.38 3.22
CA GLY A 33 89.71 18.92 3.25
C GLY A 33 90.55 18.27 4.39
N PRO A 34 90.41 16.95 4.73
CA PRO A 34 89.60 15.90 4.09
C PRO A 34 88.64 15.12 5.04
N SER A 35 87.75 14.37 4.39
CA SER A 35 86.79 13.38 4.88
C SER A 35 87.33 12.36 5.91
N ASP A 36 86.57 12.14 6.99
CA ASP A 36 86.08 10.78 7.29
C ASP A 36 84.81 10.79 8.15
N ASN A 37 83.99 9.79 7.90
CA ASN A 37 82.56 9.69 8.14
C ASN A 37 82.26 9.00 9.48
N SER A 38 81.44 9.58 10.37
CA SER A 38 80.57 8.87 11.35
C SER A 38 79.87 9.85 12.30
N SER A 39 78.68 10.28 11.89
CA SER A 39 77.47 10.50 12.70
C SER A 39 77.60 10.63 14.23
N THR A 40 77.43 11.84 14.73
CA THR A 40 76.46 12.11 15.82
C THR A 40 75.74 13.40 15.47
N GLU A 41 74.47 13.27 15.11
CA GLU A 41 73.54 14.37 14.94
C GLU A 41 73.62 15.32 16.15
N PRO A 42 73.65 16.65 15.95
CA PRO A 42 73.13 17.54 16.96
C PRO A 42 71.67 17.15 17.18
N ASN A 43 71.26 16.94 18.42
CA ASN A 43 69.85 16.79 18.75
C ASN A 43 69.06 17.87 18.00
N PRO A 44 68.03 17.52 17.21
CA PRO A 44 67.11 18.51 16.70
C PRO A 44 66.53 19.24 17.93
N PRO A 45 66.23 20.55 17.83
CA PRO A 45 65.37 21.16 18.84
C PRO A 45 64.10 20.31 18.89
N SER A 46 63.81 19.69 20.03
CA SER A 46 62.46 19.22 20.31
C SER A 46 61.61 20.46 20.58
N GLY A 47 61.23 21.14 19.50
CA GLY A 47 60.10 22.03 19.47
C GLY A 47 59.21 21.50 18.38
N ALA A 48 58.14 20.80 18.75
CA ALA A 48 56.95 20.88 17.92
C ALA A 48 56.72 22.38 17.73
N SER A 49 56.78 22.87 16.49
CA SER A 49 56.44 24.25 16.20
C SER A 49 54.96 24.39 16.55
N SER A 50 54.65 24.80 17.78
CA SER A 50 53.30 25.05 18.25
C SER A 50 52.88 26.41 17.70
N ILE A 51 52.57 26.43 16.40
CA ILE A 51 52.11 27.64 15.73
C ILE A 51 50.62 27.79 16.06
N LEU A 52 50.30 28.87 16.76
CA LEU A 52 48.93 29.34 16.90
C LEU A 52 48.39 29.68 15.50
N SER A 53 47.22 29.16 15.14
CA SER A 53 46.54 29.47 13.86
C SER A 53 45.19 30.11 14.12
N ALA A 54 44.70 30.91 13.18
CA ALA A 54 43.43 31.62 13.28
C ALA A 54 42.62 31.46 11.98
N GLU A 55 41.31 31.18 12.10
CA GLU A 55 40.40 30.99 10.98
C GLU A 55 39.85 32.32 10.45
N ASN A 56 39.92 32.52 9.13
CA ASN A 56 39.03 33.50 8.53
C ASN A 56 37.58 33.07 8.75
N THR A 57 36.73 34.02 9.12
CA THR A 57 35.35 33.74 9.52
C THR A 57 34.37 34.67 8.85
N VAL A 58 33.20 34.14 8.50
CA VAL A 58 32.07 34.91 7.98
C VAL A 58 30.92 34.77 8.95
N ASN A 59 30.43 35.91 9.45
CA ASN A 59 29.39 35.99 10.46
C ASN A 59 28.22 36.80 9.94
N LEU A 60 27.01 36.30 10.15
CA LEU A 60 25.79 36.94 9.71
C LEU A 60 25.13 37.68 10.87
N SER A 61 24.93 38.99 10.72
CA SER A 61 24.02 39.77 11.54
C SER A 61 22.64 39.81 10.87
N ARG A 62 21.65 39.24 11.57
CA ARG A 62 20.26 39.19 11.13
C ARG A 62 19.50 40.44 11.57
N ASN A 63 18.59 40.90 10.71
CA ASN A 63 17.84 42.14 10.90
C ASN A 63 18.73 43.36 11.22
N MET A 64 19.97 43.37 10.70
CA MET A 64 20.98 44.43 10.92
C MET A 64 21.26 44.69 12.42
N SER A 65 20.97 43.71 13.29
CA SER A 65 21.11 43.86 14.72
C SER A 65 22.56 43.76 15.18
N SER A 66 22.90 44.46 16.26
CA SER A 66 24.21 44.27 16.88
C SER A 66 24.41 42.81 17.27
N SER A 67 25.53 42.22 16.84
CA SER A 67 25.85 40.81 17.05
C SER A 67 27.25 40.68 17.63
N HIS A 68 27.36 39.88 18.69
CA HIS A 68 28.67 39.49 19.21
C HIS A 68 29.18 38.28 18.43
N VAL A 69 30.35 38.44 17.82
CA VAL A 69 31.04 37.44 17.02
C VAL A 69 32.07 36.74 17.89
N LEU A 70 31.81 35.46 18.20
CA LEU A 70 32.71 34.61 18.97
C LEU A 70 33.84 34.07 18.08
N LEU A 71 35.08 34.22 18.55
CA LEU A 71 36.32 33.77 17.90
C LEU A 71 37.07 32.68 18.69
N GLU A 72 36.62 32.34 19.90
CA GLU A 72 37.26 31.35 20.79
C GLU A 72 37.41 29.95 20.16
N GLY A 73 36.48 29.54 19.29
CA GLY A 73 36.55 28.31 18.48
C GLY A 73 37.15 28.49 17.08
N LYS A 74 37.71 29.68 16.80
CA LYS A 74 38.32 30.09 15.53
C LYS A 74 39.82 30.33 15.68
N ILE A 75 40.37 29.98 16.82
CA ILE A 75 41.80 30.05 17.10
C ILE A 75 42.24 28.66 17.51
N HIS A 76 43.13 28.08 16.72
CA HIS A 76 43.61 26.72 16.90
C HIS A 76 45.00 26.76 17.53
N SER A 77 45.13 26.10 18.68
CA SER A 77 46.40 25.93 19.37
C SER A 77 46.66 24.45 19.57
N PRO A 78 47.81 23.93 19.10
CA PRO A 78 48.26 22.59 19.47
C PRO A 78 48.82 22.55 20.91
N SER A 79 49.09 23.70 21.53
CA SER A 79 49.54 23.80 22.92
C SER A 79 48.36 23.72 23.90
N GLN A 80 48.51 22.89 24.94
CA GLN A 80 47.58 22.82 26.08
C GLN A 80 47.98 23.77 27.23
N ASP A 81 49.07 24.53 27.09
CA ASP A 81 49.50 25.51 28.10
C ASP A 81 48.96 26.91 27.75
N GLY A 82 48.10 27.45 28.62
CA GLY A 82 47.41 28.74 28.41
C GLY A 82 46.10 28.63 27.60
N SER A 83 45.42 29.77 27.45
CA SER A 83 44.23 29.91 26.60
C SER A 83 44.55 30.80 25.40
N SER A 84 43.98 30.46 24.24
CA SER A 84 44.00 31.30 23.05
C SER A 84 43.01 32.45 23.23
N ILE A 85 43.50 33.70 23.19
CA ILE A 85 42.66 34.89 23.38
C ILE A 85 42.79 35.87 22.23
N VAL A 86 41.74 36.65 21.99
CA VAL A 86 41.76 37.78 21.07
C VAL A 86 42.48 38.96 21.73
N SER A 87 43.52 39.49 21.09
CA SER A 87 44.33 40.60 21.60
C SER A 87 44.04 41.94 20.91
N SER A 88 43.55 41.92 19.67
CA SER A 88 43.08 43.13 18.99
C SER A 88 42.05 42.83 17.90
N VAL A 89 41.15 43.79 17.63
CA VAL A 89 40.26 43.79 16.45
C VAL A 89 40.22 45.20 15.87
N ARG A 90 40.46 45.34 14.57
CA ARG A 90 40.43 46.62 13.85
C ARG A 90 39.67 46.54 12.53
N PRO A 91 38.88 47.56 12.15
CA PRO A 91 38.22 47.59 10.86
C PRO A 91 39.24 47.72 9.73
N VAL A 92 39.02 46.96 8.67
CA VAL A 92 39.74 47.04 7.38
C VAL A 92 38.88 47.80 6.36
N THR A 93 37.56 47.58 6.40
CA THR A 93 36.61 48.37 5.61
C THR A 93 36.49 49.78 6.20
N GLU A 94 36.65 50.83 5.37
CA GLU A 94 36.71 52.23 5.86
C GLU A 94 35.34 52.92 6.02
N LEU A 95 34.24 52.17 5.89
CA LEU A 95 32.87 52.67 6.06
C LEU A 95 32.55 53.05 7.52
N GLU A 96 31.77 54.12 7.71
CA GLU A 96 31.38 54.57 9.04
C GLU A 96 30.55 53.53 9.80
N SER A 97 29.66 52.82 9.10
CA SER A 97 28.86 51.70 9.64
C SER A 97 29.68 50.48 10.07
N CYS A 98 30.99 50.46 9.79
CA CYS A 98 31.91 49.39 10.22
C CYS A 98 32.85 49.84 11.36
N LYS A 99 32.70 51.07 11.88
CA LYS A 99 33.61 51.61 12.92
C LYS A 99 33.06 51.49 14.34
N ASP A 100 31.76 51.31 14.52
CA ASP A 100 31.15 51.10 15.84
C ASP A 100 31.36 49.66 16.32
N ILE A 101 32.55 49.42 16.87
CA ILE A 101 32.98 48.10 17.37
C ILE A 101 33.55 48.17 18.78
N SER A 102 33.40 47.05 19.49
CA SER A 102 34.10 46.76 20.75
C SER A 102 34.58 45.30 20.74
N PHE A 103 35.64 44.97 21.46
CA PHE A 103 36.14 43.60 21.53
C PHE A 103 36.53 43.20 22.96
N ASP A 104 36.55 41.90 23.19
CA ASP A 104 37.00 41.27 24.44
C ASP A 104 37.92 40.07 24.12
N SER A 105 38.27 39.26 25.12
CA SER A 105 39.19 38.13 24.94
C SER A 105 38.63 36.98 24.09
N THR A 106 37.31 36.95 23.86
CA THR A 106 36.60 35.87 23.16
C THR A 106 36.14 36.26 21.77
N GLY A 107 36.01 37.57 21.47
CA GLY A 107 35.43 38.02 20.22
C GLY A 107 35.25 39.53 20.11
N TYR A 108 34.35 39.95 19.22
CA TYR A 108 34.00 41.37 19.04
C TYR A 108 32.51 41.57 18.80
N THR A 109 32.01 42.73 19.20
CA THR A 109 30.65 43.19 18.92
C THR A 109 30.72 44.34 17.94
N VAL A 110 29.89 44.26 16.89
CA VAL A 110 29.71 45.30 15.88
C VAL A 110 28.25 45.74 15.86
N ASN A 111 28.01 47.03 15.62
CA ASN A 111 26.71 47.60 15.34
C ASN A 111 26.69 48.18 13.92
N PHE A 112 25.62 47.88 13.16
CA PHE A 112 25.54 48.20 11.74
C PHE A 112 24.67 49.42 11.42
N ASP A 113 23.94 50.00 12.38
CA ASP A 113 23.11 51.20 12.16
C ASP A 113 22.22 51.14 10.90
N ASP A 114 21.43 50.07 10.75
CA ASP A 114 20.57 49.78 9.57
C ASP A 114 21.31 49.59 8.22
N PHE A 115 22.63 49.37 8.25
CA PHE A 115 23.42 49.03 7.07
C PHE A 115 23.15 47.60 6.59
N VAL A 116 22.99 47.43 5.28
CA VAL A 116 22.98 46.13 4.59
C VAL A 116 24.23 46.07 3.73
N GLY A 117 25.14 45.15 4.03
CA GLY A 117 26.42 45.06 3.35
C GLY A 117 27.45 44.25 4.14
N VAL A 118 28.73 44.55 3.90
CA VAL A 118 29.85 43.75 4.41
C VAL A 118 30.85 44.65 5.13
N CYS A 119 31.25 44.25 6.32
CA CYS A 119 32.35 44.84 7.08
C CYS A 119 33.45 43.80 7.31
N VAL A 120 34.69 44.14 6.96
CA VAL A 120 35.86 43.29 7.16
C VAL A 120 36.69 43.83 8.31
N TYR A 121 37.05 42.95 9.23
CA TYR A 121 37.88 43.24 10.39
C TYR A 121 39.13 42.37 10.37
N LYS A 122 40.25 42.92 10.81
CA LYS A 122 41.46 42.15 11.11
C LYS A 122 41.53 41.94 12.61
N TYR A 123 41.66 40.70 13.04
CA TYR A 123 41.87 40.36 14.43
C TYR A 123 43.22 39.68 14.65
N ASP A 124 43.81 39.95 15.80
CA ASP A 124 45.04 39.30 16.28
C ASP A 124 44.70 38.44 17.49
N ALA A 125 45.27 37.25 17.54
CA ALA A 125 45.15 36.29 18.63
C ALA A 125 46.53 36.03 19.25
N GLU A 126 46.58 35.79 20.55
CA GLU A 126 47.79 35.40 21.28
C GLU A 126 47.50 34.32 22.33
N ASN A 127 48.53 33.55 22.69
CA ASN A 127 48.44 32.63 23.83
C ASN A 127 48.61 33.41 25.15
N SER A 128 47.72 33.18 26.11
CA SER A 128 47.72 33.89 27.40
C SER A 128 48.98 33.67 28.24
N ASN A 129 49.63 32.52 28.11
CA ASN A 129 50.83 32.12 28.85
C ASN A 129 52.11 32.25 28.01
N GLU A 130 51.99 32.24 26.68
CA GLU A 130 53.09 32.39 25.73
C GLU A 130 52.80 33.52 24.72
N PRO A 131 52.88 34.81 25.10
CA PRO A 131 52.47 35.94 24.24
C PRO A 131 53.30 36.12 22.97
N GLU A 132 54.40 35.38 22.82
CA GLU A 132 55.19 35.34 21.58
C GLU A 132 54.51 34.50 20.48
N GLN A 133 53.59 33.60 20.85
CA GLN A 133 52.73 32.89 19.90
C GLN A 133 51.57 33.80 19.50
N LYS A 134 51.58 34.24 18.24
CA LYS A 134 50.55 35.12 17.68
C LYS A 134 50.05 34.60 16.34
N ALA A 135 48.78 34.83 16.08
CA ALA A 135 48.13 34.59 14.80
C ALA A 135 47.28 35.80 14.43
N SER A 136 47.13 36.07 13.12
CA SER A 136 46.21 37.09 12.63
C SER A 136 45.31 36.49 11.57
N ALA A 137 44.04 36.87 11.58
CA ALA A 137 43.07 36.49 10.56
C ALA A 137 42.05 37.61 10.34
N TYR A 138 41.17 37.41 9.37
CA TYR A 138 40.12 38.34 8.99
C TYR A 138 38.74 37.80 9.36
N ALA A 139 37.97 38.62 10.07
CA ALA A 139 36.58 38.33 10.41
C ALA A 139 35.67 39.23 9.57
N ILE A 140 34.72 38.62 8.87
CA ILE A 140 33.87 39.30 7.91
C ILE A 140 32.44 39.24 8.42
N SER A 141 31.90 40.40 8.76
CA SER A 141 30.53 40.52 9.23
C SER A 141 29.63 40.99 8.11
N VAL A 142 28.62 40.19 7.82
CA VAL A 142 27.61 40.47 6.80
C VAL A 142 26.33 40.90 7.51
N ALA A 143 25.86 42.11 7.22
CA ALA A 143 24.61 42.64 7.76
C ALA A 143 23.49 42.48 6.74
N GLN A 144 22.40 41.81 7.13
CA GLN A 144 21.24 41.57 6.28
C GLN A 144 19.93 41.88 7.02
N LYS A 145 18.88 42.24 6.28
CA LYS A 145 17.52 42.37 6.82
C LYS A 145 16.83 41.03 7.00
N SER A 146 17.19 40.04 6.17
CA SER A 146 16.60 38.70 6.26
C SER A 146 16.92 38.07 7.62
N ILE A 147 15.91 37.41 8.20
CA ILE A 147 16.01 36.70 9.47
C ILE A 147 16.15 35.19 9.25
N GLY A 148 15.90 34.69 8.04
CA GLY A 148 15.92 33.25 7.73
C GLY A 148 17.02 32.79 6.78
N SER A 149 17.62 33.72 6.03
CA SER A 149 18.58 33.40 4.95
C SER A 149 20.01 33.35 5.47
N GLU A 150 20.77 32.35 5.06
CA GLU A 150 22.22 32.28 5.30
C GLU A 150 23.00 33.14 4.29
N VAL A 151 24.26 33.46 4.60
CA VAL A 151 25.15 34.15 3.66
C VAL A 151 25.48 33.22 2.49
N SER A 152 25.16 33.65 1.28
CA SER A 152 25.54 32.96 0.06
C SER A 152 26.89 33.46 -0.45
N PHE A 153 27.67 32.57 -1.06
CA PHE A 153 28.99 32.89 -1.62
C PHE A 153 29.00 32.74 -3.14
N PHE A 154 29.80 33.58 -3.82
CA PHE A 154 30.24 33.34 -5.19
C PHE A 154 31.42 32.38 -5.19
N THR A 155 31.56 31.60 -6.27
CA THR A 155 32.81 30.90 -6.54
C THR A 155 33.94 31.93 -6.63
N PRO A 156 35.08 31.72 -5.94
CA PRO A 156 36.19 32.65 -5.98
C PRO A 156 36.77 32.82 -7.38
N ILE A 157 37.19 34.05 -7.69
CA ILE A 157 37.91 34.37 -8.92
C ILE A 157 39.40 34.43 -8.57
N SER A 158 40.24 33.88 -9.44
CA SER A 158 41.68 33.98 -9.33
C SER A 158 42.25 34.51 -10.65
N ASP A 159 43.16 35.46 -10.56
CA ASP A 159 43.76 36.13 -11.71
C ASP A 159 45.21 36.57 -11.40
N THR A 160 45.96 36.99 -12.42
CA THR A 160 47.36 37.40 -12.27
C THR A 160 47.68 38.66 -13.08
N THR A 161 48.64 39.45 -12.61
CA THR A 161 49.13 40.63 -13.33
C THR A 161 50.63 40.85 -13.09
N LEU A 162 51.20 41.85 -13.75
CA LEU A 162 52.59 42.28 -13.56
C LEU A 162 52.67 43.56 -12.73
N VAL A 163 53.80 43.77 -12.08
CA VAL A 163 54.11 45.03 -11.38
C VAL A 163 53.85 46.24 -12.29
N GLY A 164 53.07 47.19 -11.79
CA GLY A 164 52.69 48.41 -12.50
C GLY A 164 51.71 48.23 -13.67
N GLN A 165 51.16 47.03 -13.91
CA GLN A 165 50.11 46.80 -14.89
C GLN A 165 48.74 46.68 -14.20
N PRO A 166 47.81 47.64 -14.40
CA PRO A 166 46.45 47.54 -13.90
C PRO A 166 45.73 46.31 -14.45
N LEU A 167 45.00 45.62 -13.57
CA LEU A 167 44.13 44.48 -13.92
C LEU A 167 42.67 44.92 -13.81
N THR A 168 41.88 44.69 -14.85
CA THR A 168 40.43 44.93 -14.83
C THR A 168 39.68 43.61 -14.98
N ILE A 169 38.94 43.22 -13.95
CA ILE A 169 38.05 42.06 -13.95
C ILE A 169 36.63 42.52 -14.31
N ASP A 170 36.09 41.99 -15.41
CA ASP A 170 34.73 42.25 -15.88
C ASP A 170 33.77 41.15 -15.38
N LEU A 171 33.06 41.43 -14.30
CA LEU A 171 32.10 40.50 -13.71
C LEU A 171 30.81 40.42 -14.53
N LYS A 172 30.47 41.47 -15.29
CA LYS A 172 29.23 41.56 -16.06
C LYS A 172 29.19 40.60 -17.23
N ASN A 173 30.33 40.43 -17.89
CA ASN A 173 30.44 39.67 -19.13
C ASN A 173 31.09 38.29 -18.93
N ASP A 174 31.52 37.95 -17.71
CA ASP A 174 32.01 36.61 -17.39
C ASP A 174 30.84 35.60 -17.35
N PRO A 175 30.76 34.66 -18.32
CA PRO A 175 29.65 33.70 -18.39
C PRO A 175 29.57 32.77 -17.17
N SER A 176 30.70 32.51 -16.51
CA SER A 176 30.78 31.66 -15.33
C SER A 176 30.34 32.39 -14.05
N PHE A 177 30.45 33.71 -14.03
CA PHE A 177 30.01 34.54 -12.91
C PHE A 177 28.53 34.95 -13.03
N VAL A 178 28.09 35.36 -14.22
CA VAL A 178 26.72 35.90 -14.43
C VAL A 178 25.64 34.90 -14.07
N THR A 179 25.89 33.60 -14.24
CA THR A 179 24.96 32.52 -13.86
C THR A 179 24.80 32.37 -12.34
N GLN A 180 25.75 32.88 -11.55
CA GLN A 180 25.73 32.82 -10.10
C GLN A 180 25.06 34.04 -9.46
N VAL A 181 24.79 35.11 -10.23
CA VAL A 181 24.16 36.34 -9.73
C VAL A 181 22.65 36.14 -9.67
N PRO A 182 22.03 36.14 -8.48
CA PRO A 182 20.58 35.96 -8.37
C PRO A 182 19.82 37.17 -8.93
N GLU A 183 18.57 36.95 -9.34
CA GLU A 183 17.72 38.03 -9.83
C GLU A 183 17.53 39.14 -8.78
N GLY A 184 17.63 40.40 -9.21
CA GLY A 184 17.45 41.57 -8.34
C GLY A 184 18.68 41.96 -7.51
N TYR A 185 19.78 41.18 -7.56
CA TYR A 185 21.03 41.54 -6.89
C TYR A 185 21.82 42.57 -7.72
N THR A 186 22.43 43.53 -7.03
CA THR A 186 23.31 44.55 -7.62
C THR A 186 24.64 44.61 -6.90
N MET A 187 25.73 44.86 -7.63
CA MET A 187 27.07 44.99 -7.06
C MET A 187 27.13 46.16 -6.07
N ASP A 188 27.85 45.97 -4.98
CA ASP A 188 28.22 47.08 -4.09
C ASP A 188 29.39 47.87 -4.69
N GLN A 189 29.36 49.19 -4.50
CA GLN A 189 30.44 50.07 -4.90
C GLN A 189 31.62 49.96 -3.93
N GLU A 190 31.35 49.62 -2.66
CA GLU A 190 32.39 49.42 -1.66
C GLU A 190 33.01 48.02 -1.79
N ILE A 191 34.34 47.98 -1.85
CA ILE A 191 35.13 46.75 -1.85
C ILE A 191 36.23 46.87 -0.81
N THR A 192 36.73 45.74 -0.31
CA THR A 192 37.85 45.74 0.64
C THR A 192 39.07 45.06 0.01
N LEU A 193 40.19 45.77 -0.04
CA LEU A 193 41.48 45.23 -0.46
C LEU A 193 42.26 44.73 0.77
N ILE A 194 42.77 43.52 0.68
CA ILE A 194 43.72 42.91 1.62
C ILE A 194 45.01 42.66 0.84
N GLY A 195 46.10 43.32 1.23
CA GLY A 195 47.38 43.29 0.52
C GLY A 195 47.77 44.66 -0.02
N GLU A 196 48.88 44.71 -0.76
CA GLU A 196 49.42 45.95 -1.30
C GLU A 196 48.71 46.38 -2.59
N GLY A 197 48.58 47.69 -2.82
CA GLY A 197 48.03 48.28 -4.04
C GLY A 197 46.75 49.08 -3.80
N GLU A 198 46.02 49.36 -4.88
CA GLU A 198 44.73 50.04 -4.82
C GLU A 198 43.69 49.26 -5.62
N ALA A 199 42.48 49.12 -5.08
CA ALA A 199 41.36 48.47 -5.76
C ALA A 199 40.15 49.40 -5.80
N THR A 200 39.46 49.45 -6.94
CA THR A 200 38.20 50.18 -7.10
C THR A 200 37.17 49.32 -7.82
N ALA A 201 35.90 49.49 -7.48
CA ALA A 201 34.78 48.89 -8.20
C ALA A 201 34.03 49.94 -9.02
N ASP A 202 33.35 49.52 -10.08
CA ASP A 202 32.34 50.30 -10.78
C ASP A 202 31.03 49.53 -10.75
N LYS A 203 30.07 49.99 -9.94
CA LYS A 203 28.76 49.36 -9.79
C LYS A 203 27.94 49.32 -11.09
N SER A 204 28.08 50.31 -11.97
CA SER A 204 27.29 50.41 -13.21
C SER A 204 27.86 49.53 -14.30
N ALA A 205 29.19 49.48 -14.41
CA ALA A 205 29.89 48.59 -15.32
C ALA A 205 29.99 47.15 -14.79
N GLN A 206 29.86 46.95 -13.47
CA GLN A 206 30.15 45.71 -12.73
C GLN A 206 31.58 45.22 -12.99
N THR A 207 32.55 46.12 -12.85
CA THR A 207 33.97 45.83 -13.03
C THR A 207 34.75 46.13 -11.76
N VAL A 208 35.78 45.33 -11.49
CA VAL A 208 36.78 45.60 -10.43
C VAL A 208 38.11 45.91 -11.09
N THR A 209 38.72 47.04 -10.75
CA THR A 209 40.06 47.43 -11.22
C THR A 209 41.04 47.41 -10.07
N TYR A 210 42.13 46.65 -10.23
CA TYR A 210 43.23 46.55 -9.29
C TYR A 210 44.50 47.17 -9.88
N ASN A 211 45.15 48.05 -9.11
CA ASN A 211 46.39 48.72 -9.45
C ASN A 211 47.51 48.21 -8.51
N PRO A 212 48.43 47.36 -9.00
CA PRO A 212 49.51 46.82 -8.18
C PRO A 212 50.59 47.85 -7.84
N THR A 213 51.25 47.66 -6.69
CA THR A 213 52.45 48.43 -6.31
C THR A 213 53.69 47.94 -7.09
N GLN A 214 54.85 48.56 -6.83
CA GLN A 214 56.12 48.21 -7.47
C GLN A 214 56.81 46.98 -6.86
N GLU A 215 56.30 46.43 -5.75
CA GLU A 215 56.99 45.40 -4.97
C GLU A 215 56.55 43.96 -5.32
N GLY A 216 55.51 43.80 -6.15
CA GLY A 216 54.93 42.49 -6.45
C GLY A 216 54.22 41.88 -5.23
N GLY A 217 53.79 40.62 -5.33
CA GLY A 217 53.19 39.87 -4.22
C GLY A 217 51.74 39.47 -4.46
N PHE A 218 50.96 39.34 -3.38
CA PHE A 218 49.58 38.85 -3.39
C PHE A 218 48.60 39.88 -2.86
N ALA A 219 47.42 39.95 -3.48
CA ALA A 219 46.31 40.78 -3.07
C ALA A 219 44.98 40.00 -3.13
N LYS A 220 44.09 40.28 -2.19
CA LYS A 220 42.71 39.76 -2.15
C LYS A 220 41.72 40.92 -2.12
N ILE A 221 40.75 40.89 -3.03
CA ILE A 221 39.66 41.88 -3.07
C ILE A 221 38.37 41.18 -2.65
N ILE A 222 37.73 41.69 -1.61
CA ILE A 222 36.40 41.24 -1.16
C ILE A 222 35.37 42.18 -1.76
N TYR A 223 34.36 41.60 -2.42
CA TYR A 223 33.24 42.33 -3.02
C TYR A 223 31.92 41.67 -2.65
N SER A 224 30.82 42.39 -2.84
CA SER A 224 29.49 41.85 -2.53
C SER A 224 28.43 42.32 -3.52
N TYR A 225 27.35 41.55 -3.58
CA TYR A 225 26.13 41.88 -4.30
C TYR A 225 24.97 41.86 -3.31
N SER A 226 24.01 42.78 -3.45
CA SER A 226 22.82 42.83 -2.60
C SER A 226 21.56 43.21 -3.37
N ASN A 227 20.42 42.69 -2.93
CA ASN A 227 19.08 43.12 -3.34
C ASN A 227 18.44 44.13 -2.36
N GLY A 228 19.22 44.66 -1.41
CA GLY A 228 18.75 45.58 -0.37
C GLY A 228 18.17 44.91 0.88
N SER A 229 18.14 43.57 0.91
CA SER A 229 17.73 42.75 2.06
C SER A 229 18.76 41.66 2.40
N GLU A 230 19.26 40.97 1.38
CA GLU A 230 20.23 39.88 1.48
C GLU A 230 21.53 40.26 0.76
N VAL A 231 22.63 39.61 1.13
CA VAL A 231 23.97 39.85 0.59
C VAL A 231 24.57 38.52 0.11
N LYS A 232 25.13 38.55 -1.09
CA LYS A 232 25.95 37.46 -1.63
C LYS A 232 27.40 37.94 -1.73
N LEU A 233 28.31 37.21 -1.10
CA LEU A 233 29.71 37.60 -0.89
C LEU A 233 30.65 36.93 -1.89
N GLY A 234 31.65 37.64 -2.39
CA GLY A 234 32.68 37.08 -3.26
C GLY A 234 34.07 37.61 -2.92
N TYR A 235 35.10 36.94 -3.44
CA TYR A 235 36.44 37.52 -3.47
C TYR A 235 37.19 37.19 -4.75
N ILE A 236 38.20 38.00 -5.02
CA ILE A 236 39.14 37.89 -6.12
C ILE A 236 40.54 37.78 -5.51
N ALA A 237 41.27 36.72 -5.85
CA ALA A 237 42.65 36.48 -5.44
C ALA A 237 43.60 36.81 -6.60
N ILE A 238 44.58 37.69 -6.36
CA ILE A 238 45.43 38.27 -7.40
C ILE A 238 46.90 38.07 -7.04
N SER A 239 47.69 37.52 -7.97
CA SER A 239 49.16 37.52 -7.90
C SER A 239 49.77 38.59 -8.79
N VAL A 240 50.85 39.22 -8.31
CA VAL A 240 51.58 40.31 -8.99
C VAL A 240 53.05 39.93 -9.12
N SER A 241 53.52 39.72 -10.35
CA SER A 241 54.91 39.30 -10.63
C SER A 241 55.80 40.46 -11.09
N SER A 242 57.09 40.45 -10.72
CA SER A 242 58.03 41.56 -10.92
C SER A 242 58.80 41.54 -12.26
N SER A 243 58.82 40.41 -12.97
CA SER A 243 59.42 40.28 -14.31
C SER A 243 58.75 39.16 -15.12
N PRO A 244 58.95 39.07 -16.45
CA PRO A 244 58.48 37.95 -17.26
C PRO A 244 59.38 36.69 -17.10
N ASN A 245 59.84 36.39 -15.87
CA ASN A 245 60.12 35.00 -15.52
C ASN A 245 58.82 34.23 -15.71
N THR A 246 58.86 33.00 -16.22
CA THR A 246 57.62 32.28 -16.48
C THR A 246 56.97 32.02 -15.14
N ALA A 247 55.85 32.69 -14.86
CA ALA A 247 55.16 32.51 -13.59
C ALA A 247 54.81 31.02 -13.41
N PRO A 248 54.86 30.48 -12.18
CA PRO A 248 54.48 29.10 -11.94
C PRO A 248 53.09 28.77 -12.49
N ASN A 249 52.84 27.52 -12.80
CA ASN A 249 51.50 27.03 -13.10
C ASN A 249 50.79 26.62 -11.80
N ALA A 250 49.74 27.36 -11.44
CA ALA A 250 48.86 27.06 -10.32
C ALA A 250 47.41 26.89 -10.82
N PRO A 251 46.97 25.66 -11.16
CA PRO A 251 45.65 25.44 -11.76
C PRO A 251 44.51 25.46 -10.72
N LYS A 252 43.27 25.48 -11.22
CA LYS A 252 42.11 25.09 -10.42
C LYS A 252 42.11 23.58 -10.22
N ILE A 253 42.09 23.13 -8.97
CA ILE A 253 42.17 21.73 -8.54
C ILE A 253 40.81 21.36 -7.95
N ASP A 254 40.24 20.25 -8.39
CA ASP A 254 39.10 19.63 -7.71
C ASP A 254 39.61 18.44 -6.92
N TYR A 255 40.04 18.71 -5.68
CA TYR A 255 40.75 17.75 -4.85
C TYR A 255 39.89 16.52 -4.59
N SER A 256 38.61 16.72 -4.26
CA SER A 256 37.68 15.63 -3.93
C SER A 256 37.27 14.76 -5.12
N ASN A 257 37.54 15.17 -6.36
CA ASN A 257 37.30 14.37 -7.56
C ASN A 257 38.52 13.55 -8.00
N ASP A 258 39.67 13.70 -7.33
CA ASP A 258 40.83 12.85 -7.60
C ASP A 258 40.61 11.45 -6.97
N PRO A 259 40.59 10.36 -7.76
CA PRO A 259 40.29 9.03 -7.25
C PRO A 259 41.37 8.46 -6.32
N LEU A 260 42.53 9.10 -6.21
CA LEU A 260 43.65 8.67 -5.38
C LEU A 260 43.69 9.38 -4.01
N VAL A 261 42.78 10.32 -3.74
CA VAL A 261 42.75 11.03 -2.45
C VAL A 261 41.66 10.48 -1.53
N GLU A 262 41.92 10.49 -0.23
CA GLU A 262 40.93 10.13 0.79
C GLU A 262 39.89 11.24 0.99
N LYS A 263 38.70 10.87 1.46
CA LYS A 263 37.65 11.82 1.85
C LYS A 263 38.12 12.68 3.03
N VAL A 264 37.70 13.94 3.03
CA VAL A 264 37.97 14.91 4.12
C VAL A 264 36.76 15.00 5.03
N TYR A 265 36.97 14.91 6.33
CA TYR A 265 35.90 14.95 7.33
C TYR A 265 35.91 16.23 8.17
N VAL A 266 34.76 16.62 8.73
CA VAL A 266 34.68 17.75 9.67
C VAL A 266 35.51 17.50 10.93
N ASN A 267 36.04 18.58 11.51
CA ASN A 267 36.90 18.61 12.69
C ASN A 267 38.21 17.83 12.57
N GLU A 268 38.51 17.29 11.39
CA GLU A 268 39.75 16.59 11.10
C GLU A 268 40.76 17.53 10.41
N GLU A 269 41.99 17.57 10.92
CA GLU A 269 43.09 18.24 10.24
C GLU A 269 43.65 17.31 9.14
N ARG A 270 43.70 17.82 7.91
CA ARG A 270 44.21 17.11 6.74
C ARG A 270 45.36 17.86 6.09
N GLU A 271 46.45 17.15 5.80
CA GLU A 271 47.54 17.66 4.98
C GLU A 271 47.21 17.42 3.49
N ILE A 272 47.24 18.48 2.69
CA ILE A 272 47.02 18.45 1.24
C ILE A 272 48.34 18.78 0.54
N ASP A 273 48.79 17.86 -0.30
CA ASP A 273 50.03 18.00 -1.08
C ASP A 273 49.74 18.46 -2.51
N LEU A 274 50.28 19.63 -2.88
CA LEU A 274 50.07 20.23 -4.20
C LEU A 274 51.12 19.83 -5.24
N SER A 275 52.15 19.06 -4.86
CA SER A 275 53.30 18.76 -5.71
C SER A 275 52.97 18.16 -7.08
N LYS A 276 51.83 17.46 -7.20
CA LYS A 276 51.36 16.87 -8.46
C LYS A 276 50.56 17.82 -9.36
N TYR A 277 50.13 18.96 -8.82
CA TYR A 277 49.22 19.88 -9.51
C TYR A 277 49.90 21.16 -9.96
N VAL A 278 50.99 21.56 -9.30
CA VAL A 278 51.73 22.78 -9.62
C VAL A 278 53.01 22.44 -10.37
N SER A 279 53.44 23.32 -11.26
CA SER A 279 54.65 23.14 -12.04
C SER A 279 55.28 24.48 -12.41
N ASP A 280 56.52 24.44 -12.85
CA ASP A 280 57.25 25.58 -13.35
C ASP A 280 57.91 25.20 -14.68
N ASP A 281 57.77 26.03 -15.70
CA ASP A 281 58.30 25.75 -17.04
C ASP A 281 59.84 25.85 -17.09
N ASP A 282 60.43 26.63 -16.19
CA ASP A 282 61.87 26.84 -16.08
C ASP A 282 62.52 25.83 -15.09
N GLY A 283 61.69 25.11 -14.33
CA GLY A 283 62.10 24.07 -13.38
C GLY A 283 62.62 24.65 -12.06
N ASP A 284 62.24 25.88 -11.75
CA ASP A 284 62.60 26.54 -10.49
C ASP A 284 61.94 25.87 -9.28
N ALA A 285 62.56 26.04 -8.11
CA ALA A 285 62.05 25.52 -6.85
C ALA A 285 60.77 26.29 -6.45
N LEU A 286 59.69 25.57 -6.23
CA LEU A 286 58.40 26.15 -5.91
C LEU A 286 58.10 26.08 -4.42
N GLN A 287 57.56 27.16 -3.87
CA GLN A 287 57.02 27.21 -2.51
C GLN A 287 55.56 27.67 -2.52
N LEU A 288 54.73 26.97 -1.74
CA LEU A 288 53.43 27.45 -1.30
C LEU A 288 53.64 28.48 -0.18
N ILE A 289 53.43 29.74 -0.52
CA ILE A 289 53.70 30.86 0.39
C ILE A 289 52.45 31.42 1.07
N TYR A 290 51.26 31.12 0.53
CA TYR A 290 50.01 31.66 1.04
C TYR A 290 48.83 30.75 0.72
N THR A 291 47.90 30.63 1.67
CA THR A 291 46.62 29.93 1.52
C THR A 291 45.51 30.71 2.19
N ASP A 292 44.30 30.63 1.66
CA ASP A 292 43.14 31.30 2.22
C ASP A 292 41.83 30.58 1.93
N SER A 293 40.89 30.60 2.88
CA SER A 293 39.54 30.02 2.77
C SER A 293 38.53 30.86 3.54
N TRP A 294 37.26 30.81 3.14
CA TRP A 294 36.17 31.54 3.80
C TRP A 294 35.73 30.97 5.14
N ASN A 295 35.84 29.64 5.26
CA ASN A 295 35.14 28.86 6.27
C ASN A 295 35.94 27.60 6.65
N ALA A 296 37.26 27.65 6.46
CA ALA A 296 38.19 26.60 6.86
C ALA A 296 39.47 27.23 7.40
N ALA A 297 40.09 26.58 8.39
CA ALA A 297 41.45 26.83 8.79
C ALA A 297 42.39 26.28 7.70
N VAL A 298 43.22 27.14 7.13
CA VAL A 298 44.23 26.74 6.14
C VAL A 298 45.54 27.46 6.38
N SER A 299 46.66 26.73 6.28
CA SER A 299 48.00 27.31 6.34
C SER A 299 49.01 26.46 5.56
N PRO A 300 50.04 27.06 4.94
CA PRO A 300 51.18 26.29 4.44
C PRO A 300 51.84 25.52 5.59
N SER A 301 52.14 24.23 5.37
CA SER A 301 52.65 23.33 6.42
C SER A 301 54.02 23.76 6.97
N ASP A 302 54.89 24.30 6.11
CA ASP A 302 56.17 24.87 6.50
C ASP A 302 56.49 26.09 5.63
N THR A 303 56.51 27.28 6.24
CA THR A 303 56.81 28.54 5.54
C THR A 303 58.31 28.86 5.49
N ALA A 304 59.14 28.15 6.25
CA ALA A 304 60.59 28.28 6.24
C ALA A 304 61.25 27.36 5.19
N ASP A 305 60.60 26.24 4.84
CA ASP A 305 61.03 25.39 3.73
C ASP A 305 60.61 25.99 2.38
N MET A 306 61.61 26.45 1.63
CA MET A 306 61.48 27.06 0.29
C MET A 306 61.00 26.07 -0.79
N ASN A 307 60.81 24.78 -0.46
CA ASN A 307 60.23 23.76 -1.35
C ASN A 307 58.90 23.20 -0.83
N ASN A 308 58.34 23.77 0.24
CA ASN A 308 57.08 23.27 0.79
C ASN A 308 55.93 23.53 -0.19
N LEU A 309 55.26 22.47 -0.64
CA LEU A 309 54.05 22.53 -1.47
C LEU A 309 52.83 21.95 -0.75
N LYS A 310 52.91 21.83 0.57
CA LYS A 310 51.87 21.23 1.41
C LYS A 310 51.17 22.29 2.24
N LEU A 311 49.88 22.08 2.47
CA LEU A 311 49.06 22.87 3.38
C LEU A 311 48.31 21.97 4.36
N THR A 312 47.96 22.55 5.50
CA THR A 312 46.97 21.99 6.41
C THR A 312 45.59 22.57 6.08
N PHE A 313 44.57 21.73 6.18
CA PHE A 313 43.17 22.07 6.00
C PHE A 313 42.33 21.47 7.13
N GLN A 314 41.50 22.29 7.77
CA GLN A 314 40.52 21.83 8.75
C GLN A 314 39.27 22.71 8.69
N THR A 315 38.09 22.13 8.89
CA THR A 315 36.84 22.89 9.00
C THR A 315 35.85 22.20 9.92
N THR A 316 34.96 23.00 10.51
CA THR A 316 33.82 22.53 11.31
C THR A 316 32.52 22.48 10.49
N LYS A 317 32.55 22.75 9.19
CA LYS A 317 31.36 22.80 8.32
C LYS A 317 31.41 21.70 7.26
N VAL A 318 30.26 21.11 6.96
CA VAL A 318 30.08 20.14 5.86
C VAL A 318 29.82 20.86 4.54
N GLY A 319 30.13 20.18 3.42
CA GLY A 319 29.84 20.64 2.06
C GLY A 319 31.08 21.15 1.33
N GLU A 320 30.87 22.04 0.37
CA GLU A 320 31.93 22.58 -0.49
C GLU A 320 32.75 23.68 0.21
N HIS A 321 34.06 23.52 0.15
CA HIS A 321 35.06 24.48 0.59
C HIS A 321 35.98 24.84 -0.57
N PHE A 322 36.34 26.13 -0.65
CA PHE A 322 37.28 26.64 -1.63
C PHE A 322 38.50 27.24 -0.93
N VAL A 323 39.69 26.73 -1.28
CA VAL A 323 40.98 27.22 -0.78
C VAL A 323 41.71 27.90 -1.92
N SER A 324 41.96 29.21 -1.80
CA SER A 324 42.91 29.89 -2.67
C SER A 324 44.33 29.62 -2.19
N TYR A 325 45.27 29.43 -3.11
CA TYR A 325 46.66 29.16 -2.79
C TYR A 325 47.60 29.92 -3.73
N VAL A 326 48.79 30.30 -3.26
CA VAL A 326 49.79 31.06 -4.03
C VAL A 326 51.12 30.34 -4.02
N ILE A 327 51.64 30.10 -5.22
CA ILE A 327 52.97 29.53 -5.45
C ILE A 327 53.94 30.63 -5.86
N SER A 328 55.16 30.57 -5.32
CA SER A 328 56.28 31.43 -5.66
C SER A 328 57.45 30.59 -6.20
N ASP A 329 58.10 31.09 -7.24
CA ASP A 329 59.37 30.57 -7.78
C ASP A 329 60.62 31.16 -7.09
N HIS A 330 60.44 32.15 -6.21
CA HIS A 330 61.49 32.94 -5.53
C HIS A 330 62.32 33.87 -6.43
N TYR A 331 62.05 33.89 -7.72
CA TYR A 331 62.68 34.76 -8.72
C TYR A 331 61.72 35.84 -9.24
N GLY A 332 60.61 36.05 -8.51
CA GLY A 332 59.67 37.15 -8.74
C GLY A 332 58.44 36.74 -9.56
N GLY A 333 58.27 35.45 -9.84
CA GLY A 333 57.07 34.86 -10.39
C GLY A 333 56.14 34.32 -9.30
N TYR A 334 54.86 34.70 -9.41
CA TYR A 334 53.80 34.28 -8.50
C TYR A 334 52.60 33.79 -9.29
N ALA A 335 51.97 32.73 -8.80
CA ALA A 335 50.76 32.19 -9.39
C ALA A 335 49.74 31.83 -8.32
N THR A 336 48.49 32.24 -8.53
CA THR A 336 47.37 31.87 -7.66
C THR A 336 46.56 30.76 -8.32
N GLY A 337 46.15 29.78 -7.53
CA GLY A 337 45.17 28.76 -7.92
C GLY A 337 44.05 28.60 -6.89
N LEU A 338 43.11 27.71 -7.19
CA LEU A 338 41.97 27.39 -6.33
C LEU A 338 41.84 25.88 -6.13
N ILE A 339 41.55 25.44 -4.91
CA ILE A 339 41.26 24.04 -4.58
C ILE A 339 39.80 23.95 -4.15
N ARG A 340 39.02 23.09 -4.80
CA ARG A 340 37.69 22.68 -4.32
C ARG A 340 37.84 21.42 -3.47
N ILE A 341 37.27 21.45 -2.26
CA ILE A 341 37.27 20.34 -1.31
C ILE A 341 35.83 20.12 -0.84
N GLU A 342 35.29 18.94 -1.07
CA GLU A 342 34.05 18.46 -0.47
C GLU A 342 34.36 17.84 0.91
N VAL A 343 33.70 18.35 1.95
CA VAL A 343 33.87 17.90 3.34
C VAL A 343 32.63 17.15 3.81
N TYR A 344 32.85 15.96 4.35
CA TYR A 344 31.81 15.06 4.85
C TYR A 344 31.78 15.08 6.38
N ASP A 345 30.66 14.67 6.97
CA ASP A 345 30.61 14.41 8.40
C ASP A 345 30.52 12.88 8.62
N PRO A 346 31.50 12.27 9.30
CA PRO A 346 31.53 10.83 9.53
C PRO A 346 30.48 10.38 10.54
N GLU A 347 29.94 11.30 11.36
CA GLU A 347 28.75 11.05 12.21
C GLU A 347 27.43 11.30 11.46
N SER A 348 27.51 11.77 10.21
CA SER A 348 26.40 11.99 9.28
C SER A 348 26.26 10.88 8.22
N GLU A 349 26.70 9.64 8.48
CA GLU A 349 25.92 8.53 7.90
C GLU A 349 24.55 8.62 8.58
N PRO A 350 23.44 8.78 7.85
CA PRO A 350 22.13 8.77 8.48
C PRO A 350 22.05 7.50 9.34
N SER A 351 21.84 7.67 10.66
CA SER A 351 21.73 6.54 11.58
C SER A 351 20.50 5.67 11.29
N TRP A 352 19.69 6.11 10.32
CA TRP A 352 18.47 5.50 9.87
C TRP A 352 18.63 4.81 8.51
N GLY A 353 17.94 3.69 8.36
CA GLY A 353 17.80 2.97 7.11
C GLY A 353 16.39 3.04 6.56
N ASN A 354 16.13 2.23 5.54
CA ASN A 354 14.78 2.02 5.05
C ASN A 354 13.96 1.27 6.12
N LEU A 355 12.71 1.65 6.31
CA LEU A 355 11.82 1.01 7.27
C LEU A 355 10.88 0.04 6.57
N GLN A 356 10.76 -1.16 7.14
CA GLN A 356 9.78 -2.14 6.69
C GLN A 356 8.59 -2.17 7.65
N LEU A 357 7.38 -2.04 7.09
CA LEU A 357 6.14 -2.26 7.82
C LEU A 357 5.21 -3.13 6.97
N ASP A 358 4.96 -4.35 7.43
CA ASP A 358 4.31 -5.40 6.65
C ASP A 358 5.03 -5.63 5.30
N MET A 359 4.33 -5.45 4.17
CA MET A 359 4.92 -5.53 2.83
C MET A 359 5.27 -4.17 2.24
N LYS A 360 5.18 -3.09 3.03
CA LYS A 360 5.56 -1.75 2.57
C LYS A 360 6.98 -1.46 3.02
N TYR A 361 7.76 -0.93 2.10
CA TYR A 361 9.12 -0.52 2.33
C TYR A 361 9.19 0.99 2.16
N TYR A 362 9.42 1.68 3.27
CA TYR A 362 9.55 3.12 3.35
C TYR A 362 11.02 3.48 3.17
N PHE A 363 11.34 4.08 2.04
CA PHE A 363 12.71 4.46 1.72
C PHE A 363 13.17 5.59 2.64
N ALA A 364 14.41 5.47 3.11
CA ALA A 364 15.06 6.45 3.98
C ALA A 364 14.99 7.86 3.36
N PRO A 365 14.64 8.89 4.14
CA PRO A 365 14.76 10.27 3.70
C PRO A 365 16.20 10.59 3.37
N LEU A 366 16.41 11.26 2.24
CA LEU A 366 17.76 11.59 1.77
C LEU A 366 18.36 12.73 2.58
N VAL A 367 19.62 12.56 3.00
CA VAL A 367 20.44 13.70 3.41
C VAL A 367 20.92 14.48 2.16
N LYS A 368 21.34 15.74 2.36
CA LYS A 368 21.78 16.62 1.25
C LYS A 368 22.81 15.95 0.35
N SER A 369 23.84 15.35 0.94
CA SER A 369 24.93 14.69 0.21
C SER A 369 24.44 13.52 -0.64
N GLU A 370 23.45 12.76 -0.18
CA GLU A 370 22.83 11.67 -0.94
C GLU A 370 21.97 12.20 -2.10
N ALA A 371 21.21 13.28 -1.85
CA ALA A 371 20.43 13.93 -2.90
C ALA A 371 21.34 14.48 -4.02
N ASP A 372 22.46 15.11 -3.66
CA ASP A 372 23.47 15.59 -4.61
C ASP A 372 24.11 14.43 -5.39
N ALA A 373 24.50 13.36 -4.71
CA ALA A 373 25.10 12.18 -5.34
C ALA A 373 24.15 11.47 -6.31
N GLN A 374 22.84 11.48 -6.01
CA GLN A 374 21.80 10.93 -6.88
C GLN A 374 21.34 11.90 -7.99
N GLY A 375 21.83 13.15 -7.99
CA GLY A 375 21.38 14.20 -8.90
C GLY A 375 19.92 14.62 -8.67
N ALA A 376 19.38 14.38 -7.47
CA ALA A 376 18.01 14.72 -7.11
C ALA A 376 17.89 16.23 -6.83
N THR A 377 17.00 16.91 -7.56
CA THR A 377 16.72 18.33 -7.29
C THR A 377 15.81 18.48 -6.07
N TYR A 378 16.27 19.22 -5.06
CA TYR A 378 15.52 19.52 -3.84
C TYR A 378 15.17 21.02 -3.73
N THR A 379 14.33 21.40 -2.76
CA THR A 379 13.89 22.79 -2.53
C THR A 379 14.79 23.50 -1.51
N SER A 380 15.12 22.82 -0.41
CA SER A 380 16.04 23.32 0.63
C SER A 380 16.63 22.13 1.41
N THR A 381 17.29 22.40 2.53
CA THR A 381 17.66 21.39 3.52
C THR A 381 17.29 21.86 4.93
N HIS A 382 17.26 20.94 5.90
CA HIS A 382 17.02 21.22 7.31
C HIS A 382 17.97 20.38 8.19
N ILE A 383 18.52 20.98 9.25
CA ILE A 383 19.32 20.27 10.25
C ILE A 383 18.36 19.74 11.31
N ASP A 384 18.13 18.42 11.32
CA ASP A 384 17.15 17.78 12.20
C ASP A 384 17.80 17.33 13.51
N ALA A 385 17.48 17.98 14.63
CA ALA A 385 18.09 17.64 15.91
C ALA A 385 17.63 16.28 16.45
N GLN A 386 16.47 15.77 16.03
CA GLN A 386 15.99 14.43 16.37
C GLN A 386 16.70 13.33 15.57
N ALA A 387 17.32 13.70 14.45
CA ALA A 387 18.11 12.81 13.59
C ALA A 387 19.62 13.08 13.74
N ASN A 388 20.09 13.28 14.98
CA ASN A 388 21.49 13.54 15.31
C ASN A 388 22.11 14.75 14.57
N ASN A 389 21.32 15.82 14.35
CA ASN A 389 21.73 17.01 13.59
C ASN A 389 22.11 16.75 12.12
N ALA A 390 21.57 15.69 11.54
CA ALA A 390 21.78 15.41 10.13
C ALA A 390 21.11 16.47 9.24
N ASN A 391 21.76 16.79 8.11
CA ASN A 391 21.28 17.78 7.15
C ASN A 391 20.40 17.11 6.08
N VAL A 392 19.09 17.07 6.33
CA VAL A 392 18.09 16.34 5.53
C VAL A 392 17.58 17.21 4.39
N ALA A 393 17.49 16.66 3.17
CA ALA A 393 16.96 17.37 2.02
C ALA A 393 15.43 17.52 2.10
N THR A 394 14.91 18.70 1.74
CA THR A 394 13.47 19.00 1.72
C THR A 394 13.01 19.30 0.29
N PHE A 395 11.82 18.82 -0.07
CA PHE A 395 11.32 18.83 -1.44
C PHE A 395 9.95 19.49 -1.51
N ASN A 396 9.65 20.22 -2.59
CA ASN A 396 8.28 20.58 -2.91
C ASN A 396 7.54 19.37 -3.50
N LEU A 397 6.21 19.45 -3.61
CA LEU A 397 5.39 18.32 -4.06
C LEU A 397 5.78 17.76 -5.44
N GLN A 398 6.20 18.61 -6.38
CA GLN A 398 6.58 18.16 -7.73
C GLN A 398 7.90 17.38 -7.67
N GLN A 399 8.88 17.91 -6.96
CA GLN A 399 10.17 17.24 -6.77
C GLN A 399 10.00 15.93 -5.99
N ALA A 400 9.15 15.90 -4.96
CA ALA A 400 8.84 14.70 -4.19
C ALA A 400 8.24 13.57 -5.05
N LYS A 401 7.30 13.91 -5.95
CA LYS A 401 6.74 12.96 -6.92
C LYS A 401 7.82 12.42 -7.86
N GLN A 402 8.71 13.28 -8.33
CA GLN A 402 9.79 12.91 -9.22
C GLN A 402 10.83 12.01 -8.54
N LEU A 403 11.18 12.31 -7.28
CA LEU A 403 12.09 11.50 -6.48
C LEU A 403 11.56 10.08 -6.34
N CYS A 404 10.27 9.93 -6.02
CA CYS A 404 9.71 8.61 -5.82
C CYS A 404 9.46 7.81 -7.10
N THR A 405 9.59 8.39 -8.30
CA THR A 405 9.23 7.69 -9.54
C THR A 405 10.10 6.44 -9.81
N ALA A 406 11.34 6.44 -9.33
CA ALA A 406 12.26 5.30 -9.48
C ALA A 406 12.15 4.28 -8.34
N SER A 407 11.81 4.73 -7.12
CA SER A 407 11.84 3.89 -5.91
C SER A 407 10.45 3.42 -5.46
N GLY A 408 9.36 4.01 -5.95
CA GLY A 408 7.99 3.62 -5.63
C GLY A 408 6.96 4.72 -5.87
N ARG A 409 6.16 5.04 -4.85
CA ARG A 409 5.23 6.18 -4.87
C ARG A 409 5.34 6.99 -3.59
N LEU A 410 4.73 8.16 -3.55
CA LEU A 410 4.51 8.83 -2.28
C LEU A 410 3.53 8.01 -1.41
N PRO A 411 3.74 7.98 -0.09
CA PRO A 411 2.85 7.31 0.86
C PRO A 411 1.47 7.99 0.91
N THR A 412 0.44 7.24 1.31
CA THR A 412 -0.87 7.77 1.66
C THR A 412 -0.88 8.37 3.07
N LEU A 413 -1.91 9.15 3.40
CA LEU A 413 -2.11 9.67 4.76
C LEU A 413 -2.16 8.53 5.80
N ASP A 414 -2.88 7.44 5.50
CA ASP A 414 -3.02 6.29 6.39
C ASP A 414 -1.69 5.54 6.58
N GLU A 415 -0.85 5.49 5.54
CA GLU A 415 0.48 4.88 5.60
C GLU A 415 1.42 5.64 6.52
N LEU A 416 1.51 6.97 6.36
CA LEU A 416 2.31 7.79 7.27
C LEU A 416 1.76 7.79 8.70
N ASN A 417 0.43 7.74 8.87
CA ASN A 417 -0.22 7.56 10.18
C ASN A 417 0.11 6.23 10.86
N THR A 418 0.43 5.22 10.07
CA THR A 418 0.84 3.91 10.58
C THR A 418 2.34 3.92 10.87
N LEU A 419 3.15 4.50 9.97
CA LEU A 419 4.59 4.68 10.14
C LEU A 419 4.93 5.50 11.38
N SER A 420 4.15 6.53 11.70
CA SER A 420 4.33 7.36 12.92
C SER A 420 4.23 6.56 14.23
N LYS A 421 3.67 5.34 14.19
CA LYS A 421 3.49 4.44 15.33
C LYS A 421 4.39 3.20 15.26
N ILE A 422 5.37 3.17 14.35
CA ILE A 422 6.27 2.03 14.18
C ILE A 422 6.94 1.66 15.53
N GLY A 423 6.97 0.36 15.82
CA GLY A 423 7.50 -0.17 17.08
C GLY A 423 6.80 0.31 18.36
N GLY A 424 5.68 1.03 18.26
CA GLY A 424 5.02 1.69 19.39
C GLY A 424 5.76 2.91 19.94
N VAL A 425 6.84 3.33 19.30
CA VAL A 425 7.73 4.42 19.75
C VAL A 425 7.90 5.54 18.69
N GLY A 426 7.49 5.27 17.46
CA GLY A 426 7.62 6.20 16.33
C GLY A 426 8.99 6.13 15.65
N PRO A 427 9.11 6.66 14.42
CA PRO A 427 10.26 6.38 13.55
C PRO A 427 11.57 7.02 14.04
N ALA A 428 11.50 8.19 14.70
CA ALA A 428 12.67 8.84 15.31
C ALA A 428 13.32 7.97 16.40
N VAL A 429 12.52 7.38 17.30
CA VAL A 429 13.05 6.52 18.37
C VAL A 429 13.36 5.12 17.87
N TYR A 430 12.60 4.63 16.87
CA TYR A 430 12.77 3.29 16.33
C TYR A 430 14.08 3.11 15.56
N ASP A 431 14.47 4.10 14.75
CA ASP A 431 15.62 4.00 13.85
C ASP A 431 16.35 5.34 13.61
N GLY A 432 16.02 6.41 14.34
CA GLY A 432 16.67 7.72 14.17
C GLY A 432 16.17 8.54 12.99
N TRP A 433 15.00 8.23 12.43
CA TRP A 433 14.43 8.98 11.30
C TRP A 433 14.18 10.46 11.65
N PRO A 434 14.36 11.38 10.70
CA PRO A 434 14.05 12.79 10.90
C PRO A 434 12.56 13.05 10.99
N VAL A 435 12.14 13.92 11.92
CA VAL A 435 10.72 14.14 12.25
C VAL A 435 10.37 15.61 12.56
N GLU A 436 11.32 16.54 12.47
CA GLU A 436 11.06 17.96 12.76
C GLU A 436 10.27 18.66 11.65
N ILE A 437 10.40 18.20 10.40
CA ILE A 437 9.62 18.67 9.26
C ILE A 437 8.59 17.59 8.87
N ASP A 438 7.38 18.03 8.53
CA ASP A 438 6.31 17.14 8.08
C ASP A 438 6.65 16.48 6.73
N TYR A 439 6.05 15.32 6.48
CA TYR A 439 6.28 14.50 5.29
C TYR A 439 5.18 14.64 4.27
N TRP A 440 5.54 14.61 2.98
CA TRP A 440 4.55 14.56 1.91
C TRP A 440 3.77 13.24 1.90
N ALA A 441 2.43 13.35 1.93
CA ALA A 441 1.49 12.28 1.61
C ALA A 441 0.68 12.63 0.35
N LEU A 442 0.30 11.60 -0.40
CA LEU A 442 -0.49 11.72 -1.62
C LEU A 442 -1.56 10.63 -1.70
N ASP A 443 -2.82 11.05 -1.64
CA ASP A 443 -4.00 10.20 -1.81
C ASP A 443 -4.67 10.50 -3.16
N GLY A 444 -4.29 9.75 -4.19
CA GLY A 444 -4.71 10.04 -5.56
C GLY A 444 -4.12 11.37 -6.06
N SER A 445 -4.97 12.40 -6.20
CA SER A 445 -4.54 13.76 -6.56
C SER A 445 -4.35 14.67 -5.35
N ASP A 446 -4.82 14.26 -4.18
CA ASP A 446 -4.91 15.11 -3.01
C ASP A 446 -3.62 14.99 -2.18
N ALA A 447 -2.86 16.08 -2.15
CA ALA A 447 -1.61 16.16 -1.39
C ALA A 447 -1.88 16.68 0.02
N SER A 448 -1.26 16.05 1.00
CA SER A 448 -1.28 16.47 2.40
C SER A 448 0.12 16.35 3.01
N ILE A 449 0.29 16.88 4.22
CA ILE A 449 1.55 16.75 4.97
C ILE A 449 1.25 16.08 6.31
N VAL A 450 2.14 15.20 6.76
CA VAL A 450 1.94 14.41 7.99
C VAL A 450 3.13 14.57 8.91
N ASN A 451 2.85 14.93 10.16
CA ASN A 451 3.84 15.02 11.21
C ASN A 451 4.10 13.61 11.79
N LEU A 452 5.30 13.05 11.57
CA LEU A 452 5.59 11.67 12.01
C LEU A 452 5.80 11.51 13.52
N THR A 453 5.89 12.60 14.29
CA THR A 453 5.87 12.53 15.77
C THR A 453 4.47 12.26 16.31
N SER A 454 3.44 12.83 15.68
CA SER A 454 2.05 12.75 16.16
C SER A 454 1.11 11.91 15.28
N GLY A 455 1.47 11.68 14.02
CA GLY A 455 0.58 11.17 12.97
C GLY A 455 -0.44 12.20 12.46
N ALA A 456 -0.48 13.40 13.02
CA ALA A 456 -1.46 14.41 12.63
C ALA A 456 -1.13 15.04 11.26
N THR A 457 -2.17 15.43 10.52
CA THR A 457 -2.03 16.20 9.29
C THR A 457 -1.68 17.65 9.61
N GLY A 458 -0.66 18.21 8.97
CA GLY A 458 -0.31 19.63 9.09
C GLY A 458 -1.20 20.53 8.22
N GLU A 459 -1.34 21.80 8.60
CA GLU A 459 -2.26 22.75 7.92
C GLU A 459 -1.63 23.44 6.71
N THR A 460 -0.33 23.76 6.75
CA THR A 460 0.35 24.50 5.67
C THR A 460 1.75 23.95 5.39
N PRO A 461 2.09 23.61 4.14
CA PRO A 461 3.45 23.25 3.76
C PRO A 461 4.44 24.40 4.01
N ASN A 462 5.58 24.09 4.62
CA ASN A 462 6.75 24.96 4.70
C ASN A 462 7.23 25.37 3.31
N ALA A 463 7.55 26.67 3.14
CA ALA A 463 8.07 27.22 1.88
C ALA A 463 9.43 26.59 1.49
N GLY A 464 10.22 26.13 2.46
CA GLY A 464 11.47 25.41 2.23
C GLY A 464 11.29 23.95 1.78
N GLY A 465 10.05 23.46 1.63
CA GLY A 465 9.77 22.07 1.30
C GLY A 465 9.57 21.17 2.53
N GLN A 466 9.33 19.90 2.27
CA GLN A 466 8.94 18.87 3.24
C GLN A 466 9.88 17.68 3.13
N TYR A 467 9.94 16.83 4.15
CA TYR A 467 10.62 15.56 4.03
C TYR A 467 9.86 14.61 3.10
N VAL A 468 10.61 13.69 2.51
CA VAL A 468 10.07 12.69 1.57
C VAL A 468 10.56 11.32 1.99
N THR A 469 9.61 10.41 2.14
CA THR A 469 9.86 8.97 2.06
C THR A 469 9.05 8.44 0.89
N CYS A 470 9.60 7.48 0.17
CA CYS A 470 8.89 6.76 -0.87
C CYS A 470 8.42 5.43 -0.32
N VAL A 471 7.25 4.97 -0.75
CA VAL A 471 6.75 3.63 -0.45
C VAL A 471 6.93 2.76 -1.67
N GLY A 472 7.81 1.77 -1.54
CA GLY A 472 7.83 0.60 -2.40
C GLY A 472 6.87 -0.43 -1.84
N GLU A 473 6.02 -0.99 -2.70
CA GLU A 473 5.15 -2.10 -2.31
C GLU A 473 5.82 -3.41 -2.67
N GLY A 474 6.28 -4.09 -1.62
CA GLY A 474 6.39 -5.54 -1.64
C GLY A 474 5.01 -6.15 -1.73
N GLY A 475 4.89 -7.23 -2.47
CA GLY A 475 3.67 -7.99 -2.62
C GLY A 475 4.01 -9.46 -2.67
N TYR A 476 3.19 -10.31 -2.06
CA TYR A 476 3.16 -11.71 -2.47
C TYR A 476 1.75 -12.09 -2.90
N LEU A 477 1.66 -13.03 -3.83
CA LEU A 477 0.42 -13.63 -4.31
C LEU A 477 0.57 -15.15 -4.39
N ILE A 478 -0.55 -15.85 -4.37
CA ILE A 478 -0.59 -17.25 -4.75
C ILE A 478 -0.82 -17.28 -6.27
N ASP A 479 0.16 -17.80 -6.99
CA ASP A 479 0.11 -17.92 -8.45
C ASP A 479 -0.62 -19.21 -8.79
N THR A 480 -1.92 -19.12 -9.04
CA THR A 480 -2.76 -20.27 -9.36
C THR A 480 -2.40 -20.92 -10.69
N ALA A 481 -1.76 -20.19 -11.61
CA ALA A 481 -1.34 -20.73 -12.91
C ALA A 481 -0.08 -21.61 -12.79
N GLN A 482 0.80 -21.30 -11.83
CA GLN A 482 1.97 -22.11 -11.50
C GLN A 482 1.70 -23.16 -10.40
N SER A 483 0.47 -23.22 -9.88
CA SER A 483 0.05 -24.15 -8.84
C SER A 483 -0.67 -25.36 -9.43
N LYS A 484 -0.51 -26.53 -8.80
CA LYS A 484 -1.35 -27.71 -9.03
C LYS A 484 -2.31 -27.86 -7.84
N LEU A 485 -3.52 -27.31 -7.97
CA LEU A 485 -4.51 -27.23 -6.87
C LEU A 485 -5.41 -28.47 -6.73
N VAL A 486 -5.27 -29.46 -7.62
CA VAL A 486 -6.01 -30.73 -7.57
C VAL A 486 -5.03 -31.89 -7.66
N ALA A 487 -5.17 -32.87 -6.77
CA ALA A 487 -4.38 -34.09 -6.75
C ALA A 487 -5.24 -35.29 -6.30
N ILE A 488 -4.69 -36.50 -6.43
CA ILE A 488 -5.31 -37.72 -5.89
C ILE A 488 -4.92 -37.88 -4.41
N GLY A 489 -5.90 -38.12 -3.54
CA GLY A 489 -5.67 -38.37 -2.11
C GLY A 489 -5.17 -39.79 -1.81
N ASP A 490 -4.10 -40.24 -2.46
CA ASP A 490 -3.55 -41.61 -2.34
C ASP A 490 -2.19 -41.68 -1.62
N GLY A 491 -1.70 -40.53 -1.13
CA GLY A 491 -0.39 -40.38 -0.52
C GLY A 491 0.79 -40.38 -1.50
N VAL A 492 0.52 -40.41 -2.80
CA VAL A 492 1.53 -40.47 -3.86
C VAL A 492 1.43 -39.27 -4.79
N ASP A 493 0.22 -38.96 -5.29
CA ASP A 493 0.03 -37.79 -6.13
C ASP A 493 0.15 -36.50 -5.30
N GLN A 494 0.87 -35.53 -5.85
CA GLN A 494 1.24 -34.32 -5.12
C GLN A 494 0.48 -33.12 -5.67
N ALA A 495 -0.08 -32.33 -4.77
CA ALA A 495 -0.53 -30.98 -5.08
C ALA A 495 0.63 -30.00 -4.86
N SER A 496 0.57 -28.83 -5.52
CA SER A 496 1.56 -27.77 -5.32
C SER A 496 0.92 -26.40 -5.27
N VAL A 497 1.47 -25.52 -4.41
CA VAL A 497 1.08 -24.10 -4.34
C VAL A 497 2.32 -23.25 -4.57
N ALA A 498 2.30 -22.47 -5.64
CA ALA A 498 3.32 -21.50 -5.97
C ALA A 498 2.98 -20.14 -5.33
N VAL A 499 3.86 -19.66 -4.45
CA VAL A 499 3.77 -18.31 -3.86
C VAL A 499 4.82 -17.44 -4.53
N LYS A 500 4.40 -16.32 -5.12
CA LYS A 500 5.29 -15.36 -5.78
C LYS A 500 5.44 -14.12 -4.93
N ALA A 501 6.67 -13.77 -4.55
CA ALA A 501 7.01 -12.49 -3.95
C ALA A 501 7.55 -11.52 -5.00
N THR A 502 7.16 -10.26 -4.90
CA THR A 502 7.53 -9.18 -5.80
C THR A 502 7.79 -7.90 -5.02
N PHE A 503 8.60 -7.01 -5.57
CA PHE A 503 8.81 -5.65 -5.08
C PHE A 503 8.68 -4.68 -6.25
N ASN A 504 7.73 -3.73 -6.15
CA ASN A 504 7.39 -2.82 -7.25
C ASN A 504 7.11 -3.55 -8.59
N GLY A 505 6.54 -4.76 -8.53
CA GLY A 505 6.22 -5.59 -9.69
C GLY A 505 7.34 -6.52 -10.17
N GLU A 506 8.58 -6.33 -9.70
CA GLU A 506 9.72 -7.18 -10.04
C GLU A 506 9.85 -8.37 -9.08
N PRO A 507 10.34 -9.54 -9.53
CA PRO A 507 10.52 -10.71 -8.65
C PRO A 507 11.50 -10.46 -7.50
N LEU A 508 11.20 -10.99 -6.31
CA LEU A 508 12.04 -10.83 -5.13
C LEU A 508 12.60 -12.19 -4.65
N GLU A 509 13.91 -12.38 -4.80
CA GLU A 509 14.65 -13.55 -4.34
C GLU A 509 14.98 -13.46 -2.84
N GLY A 510 15.14 -14.60 -2.17
CA GLY A 510 15.64 -14.65 -0.79
C GLY A 510 14.59 -14.43 0.29
N ILE A 511 13.30 -14.36 -0.06
CA ILE A 511 12.21 -14.13 0.89
C ILE A 511 11.74 -15.44 1.50
N VAL A 512 11.74 -15.50 2.84
CA VAL A 512 11.23 -16.64 3.59
C VAL A 512 9.70 -16.63 3.55
N VAL A 513 9.13 -17.66 2.94
CA VAL A 513 7.69 -17.93 2.88
C VAL A 513 7.37 -19.08 3.82
N LYS A 514 6.39 -18.91 4.69
CA LYS A 514 5.89 -19.93 5.64
C LYS A 514 4.49 -20.37 5.21
N ALA A 515 4.18 -21.63 5.46
CA ALA A 515 2.89 -22.20 5.10
C ALA A 515 2.37 -23.22 6.11
N THR A 516 1.05 -23.31 6.17
CA THR A 516 0.30 -24.33 6.90
C THR A 516 -0.84 -24.87 6.01
N VAL A 517 -1.32 -26.06 6.35
CA VAL A 517 -2.49 -26.68 5.70
C VAL A 517 -3.47 -27.17 6.77
N THR A 518 -4.75 -27.20 6.42
CA THR A 518 -5.81 -27.81 7.25
C THR A 518 -6.03 -29.28 6.87
N GLY A 519 -6.91 -29.99 7.60
CA GLY A 519 -7.29 -31.36 7.27
C GLY A 519 -6.22 -32.38 7.65
N SER A 520 -6.13 -33.48 6.89
CA SER A 520 -5.14 -34.54 7.05
C SER A 520 -3.93 -34.44 6.10
N ALA A 521 -3.96 -33.47 5.19
CA ALA A 521 -2.83 -33.12 4.32
C ALA A 521 -1.56 -32.74 5.09
N ASN A 522 -0.42 -33.02 4.46
CA ASN A 522 0.91 -32.71 4.97
C ASN A 522 1.72 -31.92 3.96
N LEU A 523 2.40 -30.88 4.45
CA LEU A 523 3.39 -30.13 3.68
C LEU A 523 4.74 -30.86 3.70
N ALA A 524 5.39 -30.96 2.54
CA ALA A 524 6.78 -31.44 2.47
C ALA A 524 7.75 -30.50 3.22
N ASN A 525 7.47 -29.19 3.15
CA ASN A 525 8.21 -28.14 3.86
C ASN A 525 7.21 -27.10 4.39
N THR A 526 7.37 -26.66 5.64
CA THR A 526 6.55 -25.60 6.23
C THR A 526 7.13 -24.20 6.00
N SER A 527 8.35 -24.12 5.48
CA SER A 527 9.03 -22.88 5.13
C SER A 527 9.93 -23.10 3.91
N LEU A 528 9.90 -22.16 2.97
CA LEU A 528 10.73 -22.12 1.77
C LEU A 528 11.28 -20.70 1.57
N VAL A 529 12.26 -20.56 0.70
CA VAL A 529 12.83 -19.27 0.30
C VAL A 529 12.55 -19.05 -1.17
N THR A 530 12.17 -17.82 -1.56
CA THR A 530 11.93 -17.50 -2.97
C THR A 530 13.20 -17.55 -3.80
N ASP A 531 13.09 -18.09 -5.02
CA ASP A 531 14.17 -18.13 -6.00
C ASP A 531 14.36 -16.81 -6.77
N ALA A 532 15.29 -16.77 -7.72
CA ALA A 532 15.55 -15.62 -8.60
C ALA A 532 14.34 -15.14 -9.41
N ALA A 533 13.32 -16.00 -9.63
CA ALA A 533 12.06 -15.66 -10.27
C ALA A 533 10.97 -15.25 -9.27
N GLY A 534 11.33 -15.14 -7.98
CA GLY A 534 10.46 -14.73 -6.88
C GLY A 534 9.53 -15.83 -6.37
N TYR A 535 9.75 -17.10 -6.72
CA TYR A 535 8.83 -18.18 -6.39
C TYR A 535 9.31 -19.05 -5.22
N ALA A 536 8.37 -19.37 -4.33
CA ALA A 536 8.47 -20.46 -3.36
C ALA A 536 7.32 -21.45 -3.63
N ILE A 537 7.65 -22.68 -4.03
CA ILE A 537 6.65 -23.69 -4.43
C ILE A 537 6.55 -24.78 -3.36
N PHE A 538 5.42 -24.81 -2.66
CA PHE A 538 5.13 -25.80 -1.64
C PHE A 538 4.55 -27.06 -2.27
N THR A 539 5.02 -28.22 -1.81
CA THR A 539 4.46 -29.54 -2.16
C THR A 539 3.59 -30.05 -1.01
N ILE A 540 2.38 -30.51 -1.35
CA ILE A 540 1.38 -31.01 -0.40
C ILE A 540 1.00 -32.43 -0.81
N LEU A 541 0.98 -33.34 0.16
CA LEU A 541 0.49 -34.71 0.01
C LEU A 541 -0.67 -34.95 0.95
N ASP A 542 -1.62 -35.75 0.50
CA ASP A 542 -2.73 -36.24 1.32
C ASP A 542 -2.99 -37.72 1.01
N THR A 543 -3.42 -38.47 2.03
CA THR A 543 -3.81 -39.88 1.94
C THR A 543 -5.33 -40.06 1.92
N ILE A 544 -6.08 -38.97 2.03
CA ILE A 544 -7.54 -38.95 2.05
C ILE A 544 -8.01 -37.94 0.99
N SER A 545 -9.15 -38.24 0.37
CA SER A 545 -9.85 -37.25 -0.44
C SER A 545 -10.62 -36.28 0.45
N GLU A 546 -10.20 -35.02 0.42
CA GLU A 546 -10.82 -33.93 1.13
C GLU A 546 -10.48 -32.56 0.51
N GLN A 547 -11.18 -31.52 0.95
CA GLN A 547 -10.81 -30.14 0.65
C GLN A 547 -9.83 -29.64 1.72
N VAL A 548 -8.72 -29.07 1.27
CA VAL A 548 -7.63 -28.59 2.12
C VAL A 548 -7.43 -27.11 1.89
N THR A 549 -7.42 -26.32 2.96
CA THR A 549 -7.03 -24.92 2.88
C THR A 549 -5.54 -24.80 3.15
N PHE A 550 -4.80 -24.31 2.16
CA PHE A 550 -3.43 -23.86 2.32
C PHE A 550 -3.44 -22.40 2.77
N VAL A 551 -2.65 -22.07 3.79
CA VAL A 551 -2.46 -20.71 4.28
C VAL A 551 -0.98 -20.39 4.27
N THR A 552 -0.62 -19.22 3.78
CA THR A 552 0.76 -18.76 3.71
C THR A 552 0.91 -17.33 4.16
N ASN A 553 2.11 -17.02 4.66
CA ASN A 553 2.59 -15.69 4.93
C ASN A 553 4.08 -15.62 4.60
N ILE A 554 4.58 -14.42 4.34
CA ILE A 554 6.01 -14.16 4.32
C ILE A 554 6.49 -13.75 5.72
N GLU A 555 7.77 -13.97 6.00
CA GLU A 555 8.39 -13.53 7.25
C GLU A 555 8.20 -12.02 7.47
N ASN A 556 7.93 -11.63 8.72
CA ASN A 556 7.64 -10.25 9.13
C ASN A 556 6.36 -9.61 8.54
N SER A 557 5.48 -10.39 7.88
CA SER A 557 4.15 -9.96 7.47
C SER A 557 3.06 -10.52 8.39
N THR A 558 2.16 -9.65 8.84
CA THR A 558 0.92 -10.06 9.54
C THR A 558 -0.19 -10.49 8.57
N SER A 559 -0.09 -10.09 7.30
CA SER A 559 -1.03 -10.49 6.25
C SER A 559 -0.81 -11.95 5.87
N THR A 560 -1.91 -12.71 5.77
CA THR A 560 -1.95 -14.09 5.28
C THR A 560 -2.72 -14.17 3.97
N ARG A 561 -2.38 -15.14 3.13
CA ARG A 561 -3.20 -15.53 1.96
C ARG A 561 -3.53 -17.01 2.05
N SER A 562 -4.62 -17.38 1.41
CA SER A 562 -5.06 -18.77 1.36
C SER A 562 -5.48 -19.20 -0.03
N ALA A 563 -5.34 -20.49 -0.29
CA ALA A 563 -5.86 -21.17 -1.48
C ALA A 563 -6.54 -22.47 -1.06
N GLN A 564 -7.61 -22.83 -1.78
CA GLN A 564 -8.27 -24.11 -1.61
C GLN A 564 -7.65 -25.13 -2.56
N LEU A 565 -7.25 -26.27 -2.00
CA LEU A 565 -6.81 -27.46 -2.72
C LEU A 565 -7.86 -28.56 -2.58
N HIS A 566 -7.91 -29.44 -3.57
CA HIS A 566 -8.84 -30.56 -3.58
C HIS A 566 -8.08 -31.85 -3.83
N PHE A 567 -8.09 -32.74 -2.84
CA PHE A 567 -7.66 -34.12 -3.01
C PHE A 567 -8.87 -34.97 -3.38
N THR A 568 -8.81 -35.65 -4.51
CA THR A 568 -9.92 -36.42 -5.11
C THR A 568 -9.64 -37.92 -5.07
N GLY A 569 -10.68 -38.75 -5.27
CA GLY A 569 -10.52 -40.19 -5.50
C GLY A 569 -9.79 -40.49 -6.81
N ASN A 570 -9.28 -41.71 -6.97
CA ASN A 570 -8.43 -42.08 -8.10
C ASN A 570 -9.23 -42.24 -9.41
N PRO A 571 -8.98 -41.42 -10.46
CA PRO A 571 -9.74 -41.48 -11.70
C PRO A 571 -9.49 -42.75 -12.55
N ASN A 572 -8.37 -43.46 -12.34
CA ASN A 572 -8.05 -44.69 -13.07
C ASN A 572 -8.80 -45.92 -12.53
N THR A 573 -9.31 -45.86 -11.30
CA THR A 573 -10.09 -46.96 -10.72
C THR A 573 -11.57 -46.59 -10.55
N ALA A 574 -11.98 -45.45 -11.12
CA ALA A 574 -13.33 -44.94 -11.02
C ALA A 574 -14.39 -45.84 -11.67
N GLU A 575 -15.52 -45.99 -11.00
CA GLU A 575 -16.73 -46.63 -11.46
C GLU A 575 -17.86 -45.61 -11.57
N LEU A 576 -18.57 -45.63 -12.69
CA LEU A 576 -19.69 -44.74 -12.97
C LEU A 576 -21.00 -45.41 -12.56
N ASN A 577 -21.85 -44.69 -11.86
CA ASN A 577 -23.19 -45.12 -11.50
C ASN A 577 -24.24 -44.04 -11.81
N LEU A 578 -25.36 -44.42 -12.40
CA LEU A 578 -26.48 -43.52 -12.70
C LEU A 578 -27.64 -43.76 -11.72
N LYS A 579 -28.18 -42.67 -11.17
CA LYS A 579 -29.34 -42.70 -10.27
C LYS A 579 -30.42 -41.72 -10.69
N ALA A 580 -31.64 -42.20 -10.90
CA ALA A 580 -32.79 -41.32 -11.15
C ALA A 580 -33.08 -40.46 -9.90
N LEU A 581 -33.22 -39.15 -10.09
CA LEU A 581 -33.66 -38.22 -9.06
C LEU A 581 -35.13 -37.84 -9.27
N ILE A 582 -35.51 -37.58 -10.52
CA ILE A 582 -36.87 -37.27 -10.96
C ILE A 582 -37.14 -38.06 -12.25
N ASP A 583 -38.14 -38.92 -12.25
CA ASP A 583 -38.55 -39.72 -13.41
C ASP A 583 -40.07 -39.67 -13.61
N ASN A 584 -40.56 -40.30 -14.68
CA ASN A 584 -41.99 -40.41 -15.01
C ASN A 584 -42.70 -39.07 -15.19
N GLN A 585 -41.95 -38.02 -15.56
CA GLN A 585 -42.54 -36.70 -15.80
C GLN A 585 -43.42 -36.69 -17.05
N PRO A 586 -44.35 -35.72 -17.17
CA PRO A 586 -45.14 -35.53 -18.39
C PRO A 586 -44.25 -35.36 -19.63
N LEU A 587 -44.77 -35.59 -20.84
CA LEU A 587 -44.00 -35.48 -22.10
C LEU A 587 -43.35 -34.10 -22.33
N THR A 588 -43.88 -33.05 -21.70
CA THR A 588 -43.32 -31.68 -21.73
C THR A 588 -42.54 -31.32 -20.45
N GLY A 589 -42.39 -32.27 -19.53
CA GLY A 589 -41.70 -32.11 -18.26
C GLY A 589 -40.19 -32.37 -18.36
N VAL A 590 -39.52 -32.38 -17.20
CA VAL A 590 -38.07 -32.55 -17.11
C VAL A 590 -37.75 -33.70 -16.16
N ASN A 591 -37.21 -34.79 -16.71
CA ASN A 591 -36.62 -35.84 -15.90
C ASN A 591 -35.22 -35.41 -15.45
N VAL A 592 -34.76 -35.87 -14.29
CA VAL A 592 -33.44 -35.56 -13.74
C VAL A 592 -32.80 -36.82 -13.20
N PHE A 593 -31.52 -37.04 -13.52
CA PHE A 593 -30.71 -38.09 -12.91
C PHE A 593 -29.37 -37.54 -12.42
N SER A 594 -28.70 -38.29 -11.56
CA SER A 594 -27.34 -38.03 -11.10
C SER A 594 -26.40 -39.09 -11.67
N ALA A 595 -25.32 -38.67 -12.29
CA ALA A 595 -24.19 -39.52 -12.65
C ALA A 595 -23.11 -39.38 -11.56
N ILE A 596 -22.76 -40.49 -10.91
CA ILE A 596 -21.90 -40.52 -9.73
C ILE A 596 -20.65 -41.32 -10.07
N LEU A 597 -19.49 -40.74 -9.82
CA LEU A 597 -18.18 -41.30 -10.10
C LEU A 597 -17.43 -41.48 -8.78
N GLN A 598 -17.13 -42.73 -8.45
CA GLN A 598 -16.39 -43.12 -7.24
C GLN A 598 -15.25 -44.05 -7.62
N ASP A 599 -14.10 -43.93 -6.97
CA ASP A 599 -12.99 -44.85 -7.15
C ASP A 599 -13.26 -46.23 -6.52
N ALA A 600 -12.33 -47.18 -6.70
CA ALA A 600 -12.48 -48.53 -6.15
C ALA A 600 -12.58 -48.58 -4.61
N ALA A 601 -12.21 -47.51 -3.90
CA ALA A 601 -12.39 -47.39 -2.45
C ALA A 601 -13.74 -46.75 -2.06
N GLY A 602 -14.56 -46.35 -3.03
CA GLY A 602 -15.82 -45.63 -2.83
C GLY A 602 -15.64 -44.13 -2.67
N THR A 603 -14.44 -43.60 -2.94
CA THR A 603 -14.11 -42.20 -2.75
C THR A 603 -14.55 -41.38 -3.98
N PRO A 604 -15.22 -40.23 -3.79
CA PRO A 604 -15.68 -39.40 -4.89
C PRO A 604 -14.57 -38.92 -5.84
N VAL A 605 -14.83 -38.95 -7.15
CA VAL A 605 -13.89 -38.51 -8.19
C VAL A 605 -14.43 -37.25 -8.87
N ALA A 606 -13.91 -36.10 -8.47
CA ALA A 606 -14.33 -34.79 -8.97
C ALA A 606 -13.59 -34.35 -10.26
N GLY A 607 -14.15 -33.37 -10.97
CA GLY A 607 -13.52 -32.72 -12.13
C GLY A 607 -13.48 -33.58 -13.40
N GLN A 608 -14.23 -34.67 -13.46
CA GLN A 608 -14.23 -35.59 -14.61
C GLN A 608 -15.41 -35.32 -15.54
N VAL A 609 -15.18 -35.44 -16.85
CA VAL A 609 -16.23 -35.32 -17.87
C VAL A 609 -16.91 -36.68 -18.07
N ILE A 610 -18.24 -36.69 -18.05
CA ILE A 610 -19.06 -37.88 -18.34
C ILE A 610 -19.71 -37.68 -19.70
N GLU A 611 -19.53 -38.65 -20.58
CA GLU A 611 -20.09 -38.63 -21.92
C GLU A 611 -21.45 -39.32 -21.95
N TYR A 612 -22.43 -38.69 -22.59
CA TYR A 612 -23.78 -39.23 -22.73
C TYR A 612 -24.04 -39.60 -24.19
N SER A 613 -24.57 -40.79 -24.43
CA SER A 613 -24.91 -41.22 -25.79
C SER A 613 -25.93 -40.30 -26.42
N GLN A 614 -25.63 -39.84 -27.64
CA GLN A 614 -26.54 -38.99 -28.41
C GLN A 614 -27.85 -39.72 -28.70
N ASN A 615 -28.97 -39.11 -28.32
CA ASN A 615 -30.30 -39.56 -28.68
C ASN A 615 -30.98 -38.45 -29.51
N PRO A 616 -31.46 -38.75 -30.74
CA PRO A 616 -32.06 -37.75 -31.61
C PRO A 616 -33.31 -37.10 -30.99
N ASP A 617 -34.05 -37.82 -30.14
CA ASP A 617 -35.31 -37.36 -29.57
C ASP A 617 -35.15 -36.63 -28.22
N LEU A 618 -33.99 -36.73 -27.58
CA LEU A 618 -33.73 -36.18 -26.25
C LEU A 618 -32.68 -35.08 -26.25
N THR A 619 -32.82 -34.16 -25.31
CA THR A 619 -31.79 -33.18 -24.95
C THR A 619 -31.31 -33.49 -23.53
N TYR A 620 -30.01 -33.72 -23.38
CA TYR A 620 -29.33 -33.81 -22.10
C TYR A 620 -28.76 -32.45 -21.74
N ILE A 621 -29.04 -31.96 -20.54
CA ILE A 621 -28.59 -30.67 -20.04
C ILE A 621 -27.93 -30.92 -18.68
N PRO A 622 -26.61 -31.17 -18.66
CA PRO A 622 -25.84 -31.23 -17.42
C PRO A 622 -25.93 -29.89 -16.67
N ALA A 623 -26.05 -29.95 -15.35
CA ALA A 623 -26.00 -28.75 -14.50
C ALA A 623 -24.60 -28.10 -14.52
N GLU A 624 -23.57 -28.95 -14.61
CA GLU A 624 -22.15 -28.59 -14.75
C GLU A 624 -21.51 -29.50 -15.79
N GLU A 625 -20.42 -29.07 -16.45
CA GLU A 625 -19.74 -29.87 -17.48
C GLU A 625 -18.96 -31.07 -16.91
N GLN A 626 -18.58 -31.02 -15.63
CA GLN A 626 -17.76 -32.02 -14.93
C GLN A 626 -18.46 -32.51 -13.66
N THR A 627 -17.97 -33.62 -13.10
CA THR A 627 -18.38 -34.07 -11.75
C THR A 627 -17.98 -33.05 -10.69
N ASN A 628 -18.88 -32.80 -9.75
CA ASN A 628 -18.66 -31.92 -8.61
C ASN A 628 -17.78 -32.59 -7.53
N GLN A 629 -17.58 -31.92 -6.40
CA GLN A 629 -16.75 -32.41 -5.28
C GLN A 629 -17.24 -33.75 -4.69
N ASP A 630 -18.53 -34.03 -4.77
CA ASP A 630 -19.12 -35.32 -4.35
C ASP A 630 -19.01 -36.38 -5.46
N GLY A 631 -18.21 -36.12 -6.49
CA GLY A 631 -18.03 -37.01 -7.65
C GLY A 631 -19.30 -37.13 -8.49
N SER A 632 -20.25 -36.20 -8.37
CA SER A 632 -21.57 -36.31 -8.98
C SER A 632 -21.85 -35.23 -10.02
N GLN A 633 -22.67 -35.54 -11.02
CA GLN A 633 -23.15 -34.60 -12.03
C GLN A 633 -24.66 -34.79 -12.20
N GLN A 634 -25.45 -33.75 -11.91
CA GLN A 634 -26.89 -33.78 -12.18
C GLN A 634 -27.15 -33.42 -13.64
N VAL A 635 -28.04 -34.18 -14.29
CA VAL A 635 -28.39 -33.99 -15.70
C VAL A 635 -29.90 -33.98 -15.86
N SER A 636 -30.38 -32.89 -16.46
CA SER A 636 -31.78 -32.76 -16.87
C SER A 636 -31.99 -33.34 -18.26
N VAL A 637 -33.11 -34.02 -18.46
CA VAL A 637 -33.49 -34.63 -19.73
C VAL A 637 -34.85 -34.09 -20.16
N GLN A 638 -34.96 -33.70 -21.43
CA GLN A 638 -36.20 -33.22 -22.05
C GLN A 638 -36.40 -33.88 -23.42
N LEU A 639 -37.65 -34.09 -23.81
CA LEU A 639 -38.00 -34.48 -25.18
C LEU A 639 -37.91 -33.26 -26.11
N LYS A 640 -37.19 -33.41 -27.23
CA LYS A 640 -37.10 -32.36 -28.26
C LYS A 640 -38.44 -32.12 -28.96
N ASN A 641 -39.14 -33.21 -29.29
CA ASN A 641 -40.44 -33.19 -29.96
C ASN A 641 -41.42 -34.08 -29.17
N PRO A 642 -42.12 -33.54 -28.16
CA PRO A 642 -43.10 -34.30 -27.39
C PRO A 642 -44.23 -34.82 -28.28
N GLY A 643 -44.42 -36.15 -28.31
CA GLY A 643 -45.56 -36.82 -28.97
C GLY A 643 -46.78 -36.90 -28.05
N SER A 644 -47.64 -37.90 -28.29
CA SER A 644 -48.84 -38.17 -27.46
C SER A 644 -48.79 -39.50 -26.68
N GLU A 645 -47.75 -40.31 -26.88
CA GLU A 645 -47.56 -41.62 -26.23
C GLU A 645 -46.40 -41.57 -25.23
N SER A 646 -46.44 -42.42 -24.19
CA SER A 646 -45.33 -42.48 -23.23
C SER A 646 -44.05 -42.87 -23.93
N TYR A 647 -42.96 -42.20 -23.58
CA TYR A 647 -41.66 -42.41 -24.20
C TYR A 647 -40.71 -43.04 -23.17
N ASN A 648 -40.37 -44.32 -23.35
CA ASN A 648 -39.33 -44.98 -22.57
C ASN A 648 -37.98 -44.72 -23.24
N TYR A 649 -36.96 -44.45 -22.44
CA TYR A 649 -35.60 -44.28 -22.93
C TYR A 649 -34.59 -44.84 -21.94
N ILE A 650 -33.40 -45.13 -22.44
CA ILE A 650 -32.27 -45.55 -21.63
C ILE A 650 -31.22 -44.46 -21.75
N VAL A 651 -30.80 -43.91 -20.62
CA VAL A 651 -29.60 -43.09 -20.54
C VAL A 651 -28.41 -44.03 -20.59
N HIS A 652 -27.50 -43.78 -21.53
CA HIS A 652 -26.21 -44.46 -21.60
C HIS A 652 -25.14 -43.41 -21.32
N ALA A 653 -24.39 -43.61 -20.24
CA ALA A 653 -23.29 -42.74 -19.86
C ALA A 653 -21.98 -43.53 -19.82
N GLU A 654 -20.90 -42.89 -20.25
CA GLU A 654 -19.56 -43.45 -20.30
C GLU A 654 -18.55 -42.48 -19.68
N TYR A 655 -17.57 -43.03 -18.97
CA TYR A 655 -16.40 -42.30 -18.51
C TYR A 655 -15.16 -43.01 -19.01
N ALA A 656 -14.34 -42.29 -19.78
CA ALA A 656 -13.04 -42.74 -20.24
C ALA A 656 -11.99 -42.42 -19.16
N ARG A 657 -11.43 -43.47 -18.56
CA ARG A 657 -10.38 -43.35 -17.55
C ARG A 657 -9.08 -42.87 -18.21
N PRO A 658 -8.17 -42.21 -17.46
CA PRO A 658 -6.90 -41.72 -18.02
C PRO A 658 -6.01 -42.83 -18.62
N ASP A 659 -6.12 -44.06 -18.12
CA ASP A 659 -5.43 -45.23 -18.68
C ASP A 659 -6.02 -45.77 -20.00
N GLY A 660 -7.08 -45.14 -20.50
CA GLY A 660 -7.78 -45.50 -21.74
C GLY A 660 -8.87 -46.57 -21.57
N THR A 661 -9.06 -47.13 -20.37
CA THR A 661 -10.20 -48.01 -20.09
C THR A 661 -11.49 -47.20 -19.95
N ILE A 662 -12.64 -47.85 -20.15
CA ILE A 662 -13.96 -47.20 -20.06
C ILE A 662 -14.78 -47.89 -18.98
N THR A 663 -15.47 -47.08 -18.17
CA THR A 663 -16.59 -47.53 -17.34
C THR A 663 -17.88 -46.91 -17.88
N SER A 664 -18.99 -47.64 -17.79
CA SER A 664 -20.26 -47.22 -18.37
C SER A 664 -21.41 -47.70 -17.49
N ASP A 665 -22.47 -46.91 -17.42
CA ASP A 665 -23.70 -47.33 -16.76
C ASP A 665 -24.95 -46.92 -17.56
N LYS A 666 -26.06 -47.59 -17.29
CA LYS A 666 -27.33 -47.42 -17.99
C LYS A 666 -28.47 -47.21 -17.01
N LEU A 667 -29.27 -46.20 -17.26
CA LEU A 667 -30.45 -45.89 -16.46
C LEU A 667 -31.69 -45.85 -17.33
N GLN A 668 -32.64 -46.75 -17.07
CA GLN A 668 -33.93 -46.72 -17.71
C GLN A 668 -34.80 -45.62 -17.08
N MET A 669 -35.37 -44.76 -17.92
CA MET A 669 -36.25 -43.66 -17.53
C MET A 669 -37.44 -43.58 -18.48
N ARG A 670 -38.46 -42.81 -18.09
CA ARG A 670 -39.70 -42.70 -18.85
C ARG A 670 -40.28 -41.29 -18.77
N PHE A 671 -40.77 -40.80 -19.90
CA PHE A 671 -41.79 -39.76 -19.90
C PHE A 671 -43.16 -40.40 -20.03
N THR A 672 -44.09 -39.99 -19.17
CA THR A 672 -45.43 -40.55 -19.12
C THR A 672 -46.39 -39.64 -19.88
N ALA A 673 -46.88 -40.12 -21.03
CA ALA A 673 -48.07 -39.56 -21.65
C ALA A 673 -49.22 -39.51 -20.65
N ASN A 674 -49.85 -38.34 -20.55
CA ASN A 674 -51.09 -38.20 -19.80
C ASN A 674 -52.17 -39.05 -20.49
N ILE A 675 -52.60 -40.12 -19.84
CA ILE A 675 -53.86 -40.76 -20.20
C ILE A 675 -54.95 -39.93 -19.53
N LEU A 676 -55.65 -39.11 -20.31
CA LEU A 676 -57.00 -38.67 -19.93
C LEU A 676 -57.83 -39.94 -19.80
N ASN A 677 -58.01 -40.43 -18.56
CA ASN A 677 -58.87 -41.57 -18.28
C ASN A 677 -60.16 -41.06 -17.64
N PRO A 678 -61.08 -40.46 -18.42
CA PRO A 678 -62.33 -39.98 -17.87
C PRO A 678 -63.16 -41.18 -17.44
N TYR A 679 -63.36 -41.34 -16.13
CA TYR A 679 -64.41 -42.19 -15.63
C TYR A 679 -65.46 -41.33 -14.94
N LEU A 680 -66.72 -41.68 -15.18
CA LEU A 680 -67.87 -40.98 -14.64
C LEU A 680 -68.27 -41.67 -13.34
N GLU A 681 -68.08 -40.98 -12.22
CA GLU A 681 -68.67 -41.44 -10.95
C GLU A 681 -70.10 -40.93 -10.89
N SER A 682 -71.06 -41.84 -11.02
CA SER A 682 -72.46 -41.55 -10.80
C SER A 682 -72.81 -41.78 -9.33
N THR A 683 -73.56 -40.85 -8.72
CA THR A 683 -74.08 -41.03 -7.37
C THR A 683 -75.17 -42.12 -7.28
N LYS A 684 -75.78 -42.51 -8.42
CA LYS A 684 -76.83 -43.53 -8.52
C LYS A 684 -76.81 -44.18 -9.91
N ASP A 685 -76.88 -45.50 -10.02
CA ASP A 685 -76.93 -46.16 -11.35
C ASP A 685 -78.22 -45.85 -12.13
N LEU A 686 -79.34 -45.60 -11.43
CA LEU A 686 -80.64 -45.20 -11.96
C LEU A 686 -81.32 -44.22 -10.98
N ALA A 687 -81.96 -43.17 -11.48
CA ALA A 687 -82.74 -42.23 -10.67
C ALA A 687 -84.16 -42.07 -11.24
N THR A 688 -85.17 -42.21 -10.37
CA THR A 688 -86.59 -42.00 -10.71
C THR A 688 -87.10 -40.74 -10.01
N PRO A 689 -87.99 -39.95 -10.62
CA PRO A 689 -88.48 -38.72 -10.00
C PRO A 689 -89.05 -38.98 -8.59
N PRO A 690 -88.73 -38.13 -7.58
CA PRO A 690 -88.07 -36.82 -7.68
C PRO A 690 -86.53 -36.83 -7.52
N ASP A 691 -85.87 -37.99 -7.63
CA ASP A 691 -84.43 -38.11 -7.37
C ASP A 691 -83.54 -37.44 -8.43
N VAL A 692 -82.45 -36.82 -7.96
CA VAL A 692 -81.40 -36.24 -8.80
C VAL A 692 -80.23 -37.21 -8.88
N ASN A 693 -79.76 -37.53 -10.09
CA ASN A 693 -78.49 -38.22 -10.28
C ASN A 693 -77.37 -37.20 -10.57
N MET A 694 -76.33 -37.19 -9.76
CA MET A 694 -75.11 -36.42 -10.00
C MET A 694 -74.06 -37.31 -10.65
N VAL A 695 -73.45 -36.82 -11.72
CA VAL A 695 -72.33 -37.49 -12.37
C VAL A 695 -71.12 -36.56 -12.31
N THR A 696 -70.02 -37.05 -11.75
CA THR A 696 -68.77 -36.30 -11.58
C THR A 696 -67.74 -36.84 -12.58
N ALA A 697 -67.17 -35.95 -13.39
CA ALA A 697 -65.98 -36.26 -14.18
C ALA A 697 -64.75 -35.94 -13.32
N VAL A 698 -63.90 -36.95 -13.11
CA VAL A 698 -62.65 -36.81 -12.34
C VAL A 698 -61.47 -36.81 -13.30
N PHE A 699 -60.58 -35.82 -13.16
CA PHE A 699 -59.35 -35.70 -13.93
C PHE A 699 -58.14 -35.81 -13.00
N SER A 700 -57.24 -36.74 -13.29
CA SER A 700 -56.09 -37.06 -12.41
C SER A 700 -54.88 -36.15 -12.62
N SER A 701 -54.73 -35.54 -13.80
CA SER A 701 -53.63 -34.62 -14.17
C SER A 701 -53.99 -33.77 -15.40
N MET A 702 -53.26 -32.66 -15.65
CA MET A 702 -53.52 -31.74 -16.77
C MET A 702 -53.11 -32.35 -18.13
N PRO A 703 -53.92 -32.16 -19.20
CA PRO A 703 -53.69 -32.80 -20.49
C PRO A 703 -52.56 -32.17 -21.32
N ASP A 704 -51.98 -33.01 -22.18
CA ASP A 704 -51.15 -32.66 -23.34
C ASP A 704 -51.92 -31.69 -24.27
N PRO A 705 -51.32 -30.60 -24.78
CA PRO A 705 -51.97 -29.64 -25.66
C PRO A 705 -52.55 -30.25 -26.96
N THR A 706 -52.11 -31.44 -27.36
CA THR A 706 -52.60 -32.13 -28.57
C THR A 706 -53.85 -32.99 -28.36
N ASN A 707 -54.18 -33.38 -27.12
CA ASN A 707 -55.38 -34.15 -26.79
C ASN A 707 -56.17 -33.48 -25.67
N ASN A 708 -56.92 -32.44 -26.04
CA ASN A 708 -57.42 -31.43 -25.12
C ASN A 708 -58.94 -31.47 -24.91
N SER A 709 -59.66 -32.48 -25.43
CA SER A 709 -61.11 -32.58 -25.26
C SER A 709 -61.62 -33.97 -24.90
N VAL A 710 -62.69 -34.02 -24.10
CA VAL A 710 -63.44 -35.24 -23.77
C VAL A 710 -64.92 -35.00 -23.99
N THR A 711 -65.58 -35.93 -24.69
CA THR A 711 -67.01 -35.86 -25.00
C THR A 711 -67.79 -36.89 -24.17
N PHE A 712 -68.92 -36.46 -23.61
CA PHE A 712 -69.84 -37.29 -22.83
C PHE A 712 -71.24 -37.27 -23.44
N GLU A 713 -71.87 -38.43 -23.52
CA GLU A 713 -73.27 -38.59 -23.95
C GLU A 713 -74.19 -38.89 -22.75
N ILE A 714 -75.36 -38.28 -22.73
CA ILE A 714 -76.39 -38.49 -21.70
C ILE A 714 -77.69 -38.90 -22.38
N LEU A 715 -78.28 -39.98 -21.89
CA LEU A 715 -79.62 -40.45 -22.27
C LEU A 715 -80.65 -39.98 -21.23
N THR A 716 -81.74 -39.35 -21.66
CA THR A 716 -82.83 -38.87 -20.79
C THR A 716 -84.21 -39.07 -21.41
N ASP A 717 -85.13 -39.68 -20.68
CA ASP A 717 -86.43 -40.08 -21.22
C ASP A 717 -87.42 -38.93 -21.45
N ASN A 718 -87.27 -37.80 -20.73
CA ASN A 718 -88.28 -36.73 -20.68
C ASN A 718 -87.74 -35.31 -20.98
N GLY A 719 -86.59 -35.18 -21.66
CA GLY A 719 -86.34 -34.00 -22.50
C GLY A 719 -85.49 -32.84 -21.95
N GLU A 720 -84.90 -32.90 -20.76
CA GLU A 720 -83.93 -31.87 -20.31
C GLU A 720 -82.71 -32.47 -19.60
N ALA A 721 -81.51 -32.03 -19.97
CA ALA A 721 -80.24 -32.31 -19.30
C ALA A 721 -79.61 -30.99 -18.83
N VAL A 722 -79.39 -30.83 -17.51
CA VAL A 722 -78.87 -29.57 -16.95
C VAL A 722 -77.44 -29.74 -16.48
N PHE A 723 -76.50 -29.04 -17.12
CA PHE A 723 -75.09 -28.96 -16.74
C PHE A 723 -74.89 -27.82 -15.76
N SER A 724 -74.40 -28.07 -14.54
CA SER A 724 -74.06 -27.00 -13.61
C SER A 724 -72.59 -27.02 -13.23
N ASN A 725 -72.08 -25.84 -12.91
CA ASN A 725 -70.76 -25.62 -12.36
C ASN A 725 -70.90 -24.60 -11.22
N GLY A 726 -70.80 -25.05 -9.98
CA GLY A 726 -71.10 -24.25 -8.80
C GLY A 726 -72.52 -23.67 -8.86
N GLN A 727 -72.65 -22.34 -8.84
CA GLN A 727 -73.94 -21.65 -8.92
C GLN A 727 -74.46 -21.42 -10.35
N ARG A 728 -73.64 -21.63 -11.40
CA ARG A 728 -74.06 -21.43 -12.80
C ARG A 728 -74.65 -22.72 -13.37
N LYS A 729 -75.80 -22.62 -14.05
CA LYS A 729 -76.51 -23.75 -14.67
C LYS A 729 -76.76 -23.47 -16.15
N ILE A 730 -76.46 -24.45 -16.99
CA ILE A 730 -76.81 -24.53 -18.41
C ILE A 730 -77.87 -25.61 -18.55
N LYS A 731 -79.06 -25.25 -19.02
CA LYS A 731 -80.06 -26.23 -19.44
C LYS A 731 -79.85 -26.58 -20.89
N ILE A 732 -79.92 -27.86 -21.23
CA ILE A 732 -79.90 -28.35 -22.60
C ILE A 732 -81.15 -29.20 -22.78
N ASP A 733 -81.94 -28.86 -23.79
CA ASP A 733 -83.05 -29.72 -24.19
C ASP A 733 -82.47 -30.94 -24.91
N ALA A 734 -82.76 -32.12 -24.38
CA ALA A 734 -82.35 -33.35 -25.06
C ALA A 734 -83.18 -33.53 -26.34
N ASN A 735 -82.61 -34.19 -27.35
CA ASN A 735 -83.34 -34.48 -28.57
C ASN A 735 -84.60 -35.30 -28.22
N LYS A 736 -85.77 -34.79 -28.62
CA LYS A 736 -87.08 -35.40 -28.28
C LYS A 736 -87.30 -36.79 -28.90
N VAL A 737 -86.50 -37.17 -29.90
CA VAL A 737 -86.57 -38.44 -30.63
C VAL A 737 -85.55 -39.45 -30.11
N THR A 738 -84.26 -39.08 -30.06
CA THR A 738 -83.18 -39.99 -29.66
C THR A 738 -82.93 -39.99 -28.15
N LYS A 739 -83.54 -39.05 -27.42
CA LYS A 739 -83.38 -38.88 -25.97
C LYS A 739 -81.94 -38.59 -25.53
N ARG A 740 -81.08 -38.11 -26.44
CA ARG A 740 -79.65 -37.85 -26.18
C ARG A 740 -79.32 -36.37 -26.05
N ALA A 741 -78.33 -36.07 -25.21
CA ALA A 741 -77.65 -34.77 -25.13
C ALA A 741 -76.14 -34.99 -24.95
N THR A 742 -75.32 -34.21 -25.65
CA THR A 742 -73.86 -34.36 -25.67
C THR A 742 -73.18 -33.12 -25.11
N ALA A 743 -72.15 -33.31 -24.29
CA ALA A 743 -71.29 -32.22 -23.84
C ALA A 743 -69.81 -32.57 -24.02
N GLU A 744 -69.05 -31.59 -24.46
CA GLU A 744 -67.62 -31.67 -24.66
C GLU A 744 -66.91 -30.75 -23.67
N ILE A 745 -65.94 -31.28 -22.95
CA ILE A 745 -65.07 -30.49 -22.07
C ILE A 745 -63.76 -30.29 -22.81
N LYS A 746 -63.45 -29.04 -23.17
CA LYS A 746 -62.20 -28.61 -23.82
C LYS A 746 -61.30 -27.89 -22.82
N TYR A 747 -60.04 -28.26 -22.77
CA TYR A 747 -59.01 -27.46 -22.13
C TYR A 747 -58.70 -26.24 -23.00
N VAL A 748 -58.69 -25.05 -22.39
CA VAL A 748 -58.39 -23.79 -23.10
C VAL A 748 -57.22 -23.11 -22.41
N GLY A 749 -56.00 -23.35 -22.90
CA GLY A 749 -54.77 -22.74 -22.39
C GLY A 749 -53.84 -22.36 -23.54
N SER A 750 -53.26 -21.15 -23.47
CA SER A 750 -52.21 -20.70 -24.39
C SER A 750 -50.91 -20.49 -23.62
N GLY A 751 -49.82 -21.12 -24.04
CA GLY A 751 -48.47 -20.79 -23.57
C GLY A 751 -48.18 -21.14 -22.10
N GLY A 752 -48.38 -22.41 -21.72
CA GLY A 752 -47.85 -22.95 -20.46
C GLY A 752 -48.51 -22.44 -19.17
N LYS A 753 -49.60 -21.67 -19.24
CA LYS A 753 -50.40 -21.25 -18.07
C LYS A 753 -51.82 -21.83 -18.15
N PRO A 754 -52.32 -22.56 -17.14
CA PRO A 754 -53.67 -23.10 -17.15
C PRO A 754 -54.70 -21.97 -17.03
N LYS A 755 -55.45 -21.73 -18.11
CA LYS A 755 -56.57 -20.78 -18.13
C LYS A 755 -57.93 -21.43 -17.92
N GLY A 756 -57.98 -22.76 -17.82
CA GLY A 756 -59.13 -23.53 -17.35
C GLY A 756 -59.81 -24.34 -18.44
N TYR A 757 -61.09 -24.67 -18.23
CA TYR A 757 -61.85 -25.52 -19.15
C TYR A 757 -63.09 -24.80 -19.66
N LEU A 758 -63.44 -25.09 -20.91
CA LEU A 758 -64.68 -24.70 -21.56
C LEU A 758 -65.56 -25.93 -21.69
N VAL A 759 -66.78 -25.87 -21.17
CA VAL A 759 -67.78 -26.91 -21.42
C VAL A 759 -68.70 -26.40 -22.53
N ASP A 760 -68.65 -27.06 -23.68
CA ASP A 760 -69.55 -26.82 -24.80
C ASP A 760 -70.66 -27.87 -24.83
N ALA A 761 -71.88 -27.39 -25.00
CA ALA A 761 -73.08 -28.20 -25.10
C ALA A 761 -73.57 -28.26 -26.56
N TYR A 762 -73.88 -29.45 -27.05
CA TYR A 762 -74.35 -29.66 -28.42
C TYR A 762 -75.63 -30.50 -28.45
N THR A 763 -76.54 -30.17 -29.37
CA THR A 763 -77.55 -31.12 -29.85
C THR A 763 -76.94 -32.04 -30.89
N GLU A 764 -77.61 -33.16 -31.19
CA GLU A 764 -77.14 -34.18 -32.17
C GLU A 764 -76.86 -33.60 -33.57
N ASP A 765 -77.49 -32.47 -33.92
CA ASP A 765 -77.32 -31.76 -35.19
C ASP A 765 -76.04 -30.87 -35.23
N GLY A 766 -75.23 -30.89 -34.17
CA GLY A 766 -73.98 -30.14 -34.06
C GLY A 766 -74.14 -28.65 -33.74
N GLN A 767 -75.36 -28.16 -33.51
CA GLN A 767 -75.56 -26.78 -33.10
C GLN A 767 -75.17 -26.59 -31.63
N ARG A 768 -74.21 -25.68 -31.40
CA ARG A 768 -73.76 -25.26 -30.06
C ARG A 768 -74.88 -24.49 -29.38
N THR A 769 -75.41 -25.01 -28.28
CA THR A 769 -76.58 -24.43 -27.60
C THR A 769 -76.20 -23.46 -26.48
N ALA A 770 -75.08 -23.68 -25.80
CA ALA A 770 -74.53 -22.78 -24.78
C ALA A 770 -73.08 -23.19 -24.41
N ALA A 771 -72.35 -22.28 -23.77
CA ALA A 771 -71.01 -22.55 -23.25
C ALA A 771 -70.79 -21.89 -21.89
N VAL A 772 -70.06 -22.58 -21.00
CA VAL A 772 -69.56 -22.00 -19.74
C VAL A 772 -68.05 -22.19 -19.68
N ALA A 773 -67.35 -21.07 -19.52
CA ALA A 773 -65.92 -21.05 -19.22
C ALA A 773 -65.71 -20.98 -17.71
N GLN A 774 -64.75 -21.77 -17.21
CA GLN A 774 -64.25 -21.65 -15.84
C GLN A 774 -62.76 -21.37 -15.88
N ASN A 775 -62.34 -20.28 -15.23
CA ASN A 775 -60.94 -19.99 -14.98
C ASN A 775 -60.49 -20.76 -13.73
N PHE A 776 -59.34 -21.43 -13.80
CA PHE A 776 -58.70 -21.99 -12.61
C PHE A 776 -57.90 -20.91 -11.87
N ASP A 777 -57.95 -20.94 -10.54
CA ASP A 777 -57.00 -20.23 -9.69
C ASP A 777 -55.74 -21.12 -9.57
N PRO A 778 -54.56 -20.68 -10.04
CA PRO A 778 -53.38 -21.52 -10.22
C PRO A 778 -52.71 -22.01 -8.92
N VAL A 779 -53.21 -21.68 -7.74
CA VAL A 779 -52.52 -21.93 -6.44
C VAL A 779 -53.01 -23.18 -5.69
N VAL A 780 -53.99 -23.93 -6.20
CA VAL A 780 -54.49 -25.16 -5.54
C VAL A 780 -54.39 -26.38 -6.47
N LEU A 781 -53.20 -26.99 -6.50
CA LEU A 781 -52.97 -28.32 -7.09
C LEU A 781 -53.47 -29.39 -6.12
N GLY A 782 -54.76 -29.72 -6.20
CA GLY A 782 -55.37 -30.80 -5.43
C GLY A 782 -56.90 -30.75 -5.47
N LYS A 783 -57.51 -31.71 -6.17
CA LYS A 783 -58.95 -32.07 -6.15
C LYS A 783 -59.94 -30.90 -6.13
N GLN A 784 -60.27 -30.35 -7.30
CA GLN A 784 -61.45 -29.48 -7.45
C GLN A 784 -62.65 -30.28 -7.97
N ARG A 785 -63.74 -30.31 -7.20
CA ARG A 785 -65.00 -31.01 -7.51
C ARG A 785 -65.94 -30.08 -8.28
N MET A 786 -66.37 -30.45 -9.48
CA MET A 786 -67.42 -29.74 -10.23
C MET A 786 -68.79 -30.43 -10.04
N TYR A 787 -69.78 -29.67 -9.54
CA TYR A 787 -71.11 -30.20 -9.21
C TYR A 787 -72.13 -29.94 -10.32
N LYS A 788 -72.79 -30.99 -10.85
CA LYS A 788 -73.90 -30.92 -11.81
C LYS A 788 -75.26 -31.26 -11.16
N GLN A 789 -76.23 -30.33 -11.16
CA GLN A 789 -77.54 -30.47 -10.52
C GLN A 789 -78.67 -30.42 -11.56
N ILE A 790 -79.48 -31.49 -11.65
CA ILE A 790 -80.72 -31.55 -12.42
C ILE A 790 -81.88 -31.32 -11.42
N ARG A 791 -82.81 -30.38 -11.67
CA ARG A 791 -84.06 -30.25 -10.90
C ARG A 791 -85.23 -30.00 -11.85
N ILE A 792 -86.32 -30.72 -11.60
CA ILE A 792 -87.66 -30.54 -12.17
C ILE A 792 -88.49 -29.81 -11.08
N ASP A 793 -89.35 -28.86 -11.46
CA ASP A 793 -89.86 -27.73 -10.66
C ASP A 793 -90.49 -28.03 -9.27
N GLU A 794 -90.36 -27.06 -8.36
CA GLU A 794 -90.71 -27.08 -6.90
C GLU A 794 -92.20 -26.86 -6.56
N PRO A 795 -92.62 -27.23 -5.33
CA PRO A 795 -93.03 -26.24 -4.34
C PRO A 795 -92.40 -26.41 -2.92
N LYS A 796 -92.20 -25.28 -2.21
CA LYS A 796 -91.58 -25.04 -0.87
C LYS A 796 -92.36 -25.63 0.36
N PRO A 797 -91.95 -25.46 1.66
CA PRO A 797 -90.65 -25.49 2.40
C PRO A 797 -90.66 -26.24 3.80
N PHE A 798 -89.48 -26.50 4.44
CA PHE A 798 -89.07 -26.26 5.89
C PHE A 798 -88.13 -27.28 6.61
N GLY A 799 -87.12 -26.74 7.36
CA GLY A 799 -86.40 -27.28 8.55
C GLY A 799 -84.92 -27.69 8.32
N TYR A 800 -83.83 -27.15 8.93
CA TYR A 800 -83.56 -26.53 10.25
C TYR A 800 -82.55 -25.35 10.18
N ILE A 801 -82.61 -24.44 11.17
CA ILE A 801 -81.85 -23.16 11.31
C ILE A 801 -81.14 -23.14 12.69
N CYS A 802 -79.95 -22.52 12.79
CA CYS A 802 -79.27 -22.23 14.07
C CYS A 802 -80.07 -21.23 14.94
N PRO A 803 -80.24 -21.46 16.25
CA PRO A 803 -81.14 -20.65 17.08
C PRO A 803 -80.68 -19.20 17.29
N THR A 804 -81.64 -18.27 17.29
CA THR A 804 -81.42 -16.84 17.50
C THR A 804 -81.47 -16.43 18.99
N ARG A 805 -80.46 -15.65 19.40
CA ARG A 805 -80.24 -14.79 20.60
C ARG A 805 -80.74 -15.18 22.02
N ASN A 806 -81.83 -15.92 22.25
CA ASN A 806 -82.41 -16.09 23.61
C ASN A 806 -82.95 -17.49 24.01
N SER A 807 -82.58 -18.58 23.35
CA SER A 807 -82.90 -19.94 23.80
C SER A 807 -81.68 -20.63 24.45
N GLY A 808 -81.88 -21.26 25.62
CA GLY A 808 -80.87 -22.07 26.28
C GLY A 808 -80.45 -23.27 25.43
N TRP A 809 -79.20 -23.71 25.59
CA TRP A 809 -78.71 -24.95 25.00
C TRP A 809 -79.24 -26.12 25.83
N GLU A 810 -80.04 -27.01 25.23
CA GLU A 810 -80.28 -28.35 25.77
C GLU A 810 -79.48 -29.34 24.92
N GLY A 811 -78.49 -29.97 25.54
CA GLY A 811 -77.55 -30.90 24.92
C GLY A 811 -76.22 -30.87 25.68
N GLY A 812 -75.87 -31.96 26.36
CA GLY A 812 -74.74 -32.03 27.27
C GLY A 812 -73.42 -31.60 26.62
N ALA A 813 -72.70 -30.69 27.27
CA ALA A 813 -71.33 -30.39 26.95
C ALA A 813 -70.46 -31.49 27.56
N GLU A 814 -70.06 -32.49 26.77
CA GLU A 814 -68.89 -33.28 27.14
C GLU A 814 -67.63 -32.49 26.75
N PRO A 815 -66.64 -32.35 27.66
CA PRO A 815 -65.38 -31.74 27.33
C PRO A 815 -64.64 -32.62 26.31
N ILE A 816 -64.30 -32.06 25.16
CA ILE A 816 -63.52 -32.74 24.13
C ILE A 816 -62.10 -32.93 24.66
N ASN A 817 -61.69 -34.18 24.92
CA ASN A 817 -60.33 -34.52 25.30
C ASN A 817 -59.54 -34.95 24.07
N ILE A 818 -58.88 -33.97 23.43
CA ILE A 818 -58.06 -34.15 22.22
C ILE A 818 -56.97 -35.23 22.42
N TYR A 819 -56.57 -35.51 23.66
CA TYR A 819 -55.57 -36.51 23.98
C TYR A 819 -56.05 -37.95 23.76
N ASP A 820 -57.33 -38.23 24.03
CA ASP A 820 -57.90 -39.57 23.86
C ASP A 820 -58.11 -39.88 22.36
N ASP A 821 -58.61 -38.90 21.60
CA ASP A 821 -58.81 -39.01 20.14
C ASP A 821 -57.49 -39.22 19.37
N LEU A 822 -56.39 -38.58 19.80
CA LEU A 822 -55.05 -38.79 19.22
C LEU A 822 -54.45 -40.16 19.55
N THR A 823 -54.80 -40.72 20.72
CA THR A 823 -54.32 -42.05 21.14
C THR A 823 -55.06 -43.15 20.37
N GLU A 824 -56.35 -42.97 20.07
CA GLU A 824 -57.13 -43.86 19.20
C GLU A 824 -56.63 -43.85 17.74
N ALA A 825 -56.13 -42.71 17.26
CA ALA A 825 -55.47 -42.57 15.96
C ALA A 825 -54.01 -43.08 15.92
N GLY A 826 -53.51 -43.68 17.00
CA GLY A 826 -52.20 -44.34 17.05
C GLY A 826 -51.00 -43.44 17.40
N VAL A 827 -51.22 -42.19 17.80
CA VAL A 827 -50.14 -41.25 18.15
C VAL A 827 -49.78 -41.38 19.64
N ARG A 828 -48.50 -41.65 19.95
CA ARG A 828 -48.07 -41.78 21.36
C ARG A 828 -47.89 -40.40 22.00
N PRO A 829 -48.31 -40.19 23.26
CA PRO A 829 -48.40 -38.82 23.77
C PRO A 829 -47.10 -38.07 24.02
N LYS A 830 -45.98 -38.79 24.15
CA LYS A 830 -44.63 -38.23 24.29
C LYS A 830 -44.08 -37.59 23.00
N ASP A 831 -44.79 -37.75 21.88
CA ASP A 831 -44.36 -37.33 20.55
C ASP A 831 -45.01 -36.00 20.10
N VAL A 832 -45.91 -35.42 20.92
CA VAL A 832 -46.54 -34.10 20.69
C VAL A 832 -45.76 -33.01 21.45
N VAL A 833 -45.22 -32.03 20.73
CA VAL A 833 -44.26 -31.06 21.28
C VAL A 833 -44.93 -29.74 21.70
N ALA A 834 -45.96 -29.26 20.99
CA ALA A 834 -46.75 -28.08 21.37
C ALA A 834 -48.05 -27.94 20.53
N ILE A 835 -49.05 -27.25 21.08
CA ILE A 835 -50.27 -26.78 20.37
C ILE A 835 -50.26 -25.25 20.38
N GLY A 836 -50.31 -24.60 19.21
CA GLY A 836 -50.23 -23.13 19.12
C GLY A 836 -51.08 -22.53 17.99
N TRP A 837 -51.40 -21.25 18.13
CA TRP A 837 -52.09 -20.42 17.13
C TRP A 837 -51.08 -19.67 16.25
N LYS A 838 -51.40 -19.41 14.99
CA LYS A 838 -50.58 -18.56 14.11
C LYS A 838 -51.44 -17.47 13.46
N GLU A 839 -51.06 -16.20 13.65
CA GLU A 839 -51.59 -15.03 12.91
C GLU A 839 -50.62 -14.63 11.79
N GLU A 840 -51.13 -14.13 10.67
CA GLU A 840 -50.34 -13.48 9.59
C GLU A 840 -50.44 -11.93 9.69
N PRO A 841 -49.41 -11.17 9.27
CA PRO A 841 -49.12 -9.85 9.84
C PRO A 841 -49.81 -8.65 9.17
N GLY A 842 -50.34 -7.75 10.01
CA GLY A 842 -50.46 -6.31 9.76
C GLY A 842 -49.85 -5.54 10.95
N PHE A 843 -49.09 -4.46 10.68
CA PHE A 843 -48.41 -3.55 11.64
C PHE A 843 -49.31 -3.17 12.85
N THR A 844 -48.88 -2.99 14.12
CA THR A 844 -47.63 -2.52 14.76
C THR A 844 -47.48 -3.06 16.20
N GLY A 845 -46.24 -3.18 16.72
CA GLY A 845 -45.92 -2.81 18.11
C GLY A 845 -45.36 -3.88 19.09
N ASN A 846 -44.05 -3.81 19.32
CA ASN A 846 -43.24 -4.05 20.55
C ASN A 846 -43.46 -5.28 21.48
N GLU A 847 -42.44 -6.16 21.43
CA GLU A 847 -41.67 -6.74 22.56
C GLU A 847 -42.25 -7.87 23.47
N PRO A 848 -41.38 -8.68 24.14
CA PRO A 848 -41.35 -10.14 24.01
C PRO A 848 -41.93 -10.89 25.23
N ARG A 849 -42.23 -12.20 25.07
CA ARG A 849 -42.04 -13.23 26.12
C ARG A 849 -42.26 -14.67 25.62
N HIS A 850 -41.28 -15.51 25.96
CA HIS A 850 -41.30 -16.98 25.90
C HIS A 850 -42.17 -17.59 27.04
N PRO A 851 -42.47 -18.91 27.02
CA PRO A 851 -43.83 -19.44 27.17
C PRO A 851 -44.16 -20.00 28.57
N VAL A 852 -45.45 -20.07 28.91
CA VAL A 852 -46.02 -21.14 29.76
C VAL A 852 -47.46 -21.46 29.30
N TYR A 853 -47.76 -22.76 29.26
CA TYR A 853 -48.93 -23.43 28.68
C TYR A 853 -50.14 -23.46 29.64
N GLY A 854 -51.34 -23.24 29.09
CA GLY A 854 -52.63 -23.44 29.76
C GLY A 854 -53.76 -22.59 29.16
N LEU A 855 -54.75 -23.23 28.51
CA LEU A 855 -55.89 -22.57 27.89
C LEU A 855 -56.87 -22.04 28.95
N SER A 856 -56.68 -20.82 29.44
CA SER A 856 -57.76 -20.07 30.10
C SER A 856 -57.66 -18.55 29.95
N SER A 857 -58.56 -17.99 29.13
CA SER A 857 -59.11 -16.61 29.14
C SER A 857 -58.21 -15.44 28.65
N PRO A 858 -58.78 -14.25 28.35
CA PRO A 858 -59.92 -13.96 27.49
C PRO A 858 -59.54 -12.81 26.53
N THR A 859 -59.04 -13.12 25.33
CA THR A 859 -58.74 -12.10 24.32
C THR A 859 -59.70 -12.28 23.14
N ARG A 860 -60.38 -11.21 22.75
CA ARG A 860 -61.35 -11.19 21.64
C ARG A 860 -60.68 -11.70 20.35
N VAL A 861 -61.28 -12.71 19.71
CA VAL A 861 -60.92 -13.13 18.36
C VAL A 861 -62.15 -13.04 17.47
N SER A 862 -62.05 -12.28 16.38
CA SER A 862 -63.00 -12.27 15.27
C SER A 862 -62.29 -12.79 14.02
N GLY A 863 -62.60 -14.01 13.60
CA GLY A 863 -62.06 -14.63 12.38
C GLY A 863 -62.04 -16.16 12.47
N ASN A 864 -62.09 -16.85 11.33
CA ASN A 864 -61.82 -18.29 11.23
C ASN A 864 -60.35 -18.51 11.61
N GLN A 865 -60.09 -19.09 12.78
CA GLN A 865 -58.75 -19.52 13.17
C GLN A 865 -58.73 -21.04 13.31
N GLY A 866 -57.73 -21.68 12.71
CA GLY A 866 -57.43 -23.10 12.86
C GLY A 866 -56.28 -23.33 13.86
N PHE A 867 -56.19 -24.53 14.41
CA PHE A 867 -55.09 -24.98 15.26
C PHE A 867 -54.03 -25.69 14.41
N GLN A 868 -52.75 -25.59 14.79
CA GLN A 868 -51.70 -26.47 14.27
C GLN A 868 -50.99 -27.21 15.40
N LEU A 869 -50.75 -28.52 15.17
CA LEU A 869 -50.02 -29.42 16.05
C LEU A 869 -48.58 -29.57 15.56
N TRP A 870 -47.62 -29.63 16.48
CA TRP A 870 -46.19 -29.80 16.17
C TRP A 870 -45.64 -31.10 16.76
N PHE A 871 -44.92 -31.88 15.95
CA PHE A 871 -44.34 -33.19 16.31
C PHE A 871 -42.81 -33.16 16.35
N ASN A 872 -42.18 -34.11 17.06
CA ASN A 872 -40.72 -34.17 17.24
C ASN A 872 -39.98 -34.60 15.95
N PRO A 873 -38.91 -33.92 15.49
CA PRO A 873 -38.35 -34.13 14.15
C PRO A 873 -37.52 -35.41 13.92
N ARG A 874 -37.31 -36.27 14.92
CA ARG A 874 -36.35 -37.40 14.81
C ARG A 874 -36.89 -38.69 14.17
N HIS A 875 -38.08 -38.68 13.58
CA HIS A 875 -38.61 -39.81 12.82
C HIS A 875 -39.29 -39.29 11.54
N GLU A 876 -38.61 -39.40 10.39
CA GLU A 876 -39.09 -38.88 9.10
C GLU A 876 -40.21 -39.73 8.44
N GLU A 877 -40.58 -40.87 9.02
CA GLU A 877 -41.48 -41.84 8.36
C GLU A 877 -42.99 -41.59 8.53
N TRP A 878 -43.45 -40.58 9.27
CA TRP A 878 -44.88 -40.45 9.64
C TRP A 878 -45.71 -39.45 8.82
N ARG A 879 -45.15 -38.79 7.80
CA ARG A 879 -45.92 -37.77 7.04
C ARG A 879 -47.00 -38.34 6.11
N SER A 880 -47.11 -39.66 5.93
CA SER A 880 -48.00 -40.25 4.93
C SER A 880 -49.27 -40.95 5.44
N GLU A 881 -49.54 -41.06 6.75
CA GLU A 881 -50.66 -41.90 7.24
C GLU A 881 -51.73 -41.24 8.15
N LEU A 882 -51.81 -39.92 8.28
CA LEU A 882 -52.98 -39.26 8.92
C LEU A 882 -53.98 -38.80 7.85
N ALA A 883 -54.84 -39.71 7.40
CA ALA A 883 -55.85 -39.47 6.36
C ALA A 883 -57.24 -39.05 6.90
N HIS A 884 -57.35 -38.52 8.12
CA HIS A 884 -58.62 -38.04 8.67
C HIS A 884 -58.48 -36.60 9.20
N GLU A 885 -59.13 -35.66 8.53
CA GLU A 885 -59.42 -34.32 9.06
C GLU A 885 -60.51 -34.44 10.14
N LEU A 886 -60.22 -34.02 11.37
CA LEU A 886 -61.22 -33.81 12.43
C LEU A 886 -61.80 -32.40 12.29
N GLU A 887 -63.03 -32.27 11.76
CA GLU A 887 -63.76 -30.99 11.74
C GLU A 887 -64.63 -30.82 13.00
N TYR A 888 -64.38 -29.75 13.77
CA TYR A 888 -65.27 -29.31 14.84
C TYR A 888 -65.96 -27.99 14.46
N ARG A 889 -67.27 -27.86 14.73
CA ARG A 889 -68.02 -26.62 14.49
C ARG A 889 -68.31 -25.89 15.81
N ILE A 890 -67.59 -24.81 16.08
CA ILE A 890 -67.76 -24.00 17.30
C ILE A 890 -68.82 -22.91 17.04
N CYS A 891 -69.92 -22.92 17.80
CA CYS A 891 -70.90 -21.82 17.77
C CYS A 891 -70.55 -20.79 18.85
N SER A 892 -70.15 -19.57 18.48
CA SER A 892 -69.85 -18.49 19.44
C SER A 892 -71.03 -17.53 19.59
N LYS A 893 -71.32 -17.10 20.83
CA LYS A 893 -72.33 -16.07 21.14
C LYS A 893 -71.62 -14.76 21.45
N SER A 894 -71.78 -13.72 20.64
CA SER A 894 -71.33 -12.37 21.01
C SER A 894 -72.23 -11.84 22.13
N ARG A 895 -71.71 -11.61 23.33
CA ARG A 895 -72.43 -10.78 24.33
C ARG A 895 -72.22 -9.31 23.98
N THR A 896 -73.32 -8.55 23.96
CA THR A 896 -73.32 -7.10 24.20
C THR A 896 -72.70 -6.79 25.53
#